data_AF-A0A932E861-F1
#
_entry.id   AF-A0A932E861-F1
#
_cell.length_a   1.000
_cell.length_b   1.000
_cell.length_c   1.000
_cell.angle_alpha   90.00
_cell.angle_beta   90.00
_cell.angle_gamma   90.00
#
_symmetry.space_group_name_H-M   'P 1'
#
loop_
_entity.id
_entity.type
_entity.pdbx_description
1 polymer ?
#
loop_
_entity_poly.entity_id
_entity_poly.type
_entity_poly.pdbx_seq_one_letter_code
_entity_poly.pdbx_strand_id
1 'polypeptide(L)'
;MDSRSAVVRFSPLRCSFRAWFGTAALACACLAPVPARALSVAHVTTNARVNPLGIAADDVSFAWSAAAEARGTVQRAYRIRVGATEGGAEVWDSGRVAAERQIDVVLPRSVRLAAATRYFWQVKIWDAADRESDWSAPAWFETALLSPADWTDARWIAAPRSSAATEETPLPLLRRGFTLAKPVQSARLYASARGIYQLSLNGQRVGDQLLAPGWTDYPRRTQFQTYDVTPLLRPDENAIGAMLADGWFRGKVGLNWKAVYGDTLAVIAKLRVTYADGTSEEFNTDADWRAAAGPFTRADLQDGESYDARGERAGWDRPGFDASTWAPVTVLSDGVGALVPQPDEPVRATEVLTARTRNTPAPGEYVYDLGQNMVGVARVRLRGKAGQTVRLRYAEELYRSGEQSGRFYTDNFRTAKVTDTYTFARDETVVYQPTFTQHGFRYVEITGLDTPPEAGDVQGIVLGSDLPNTGDLRLAHPMLDQLVRNIRWGQRGNFLSIPTDTPARDERLGWTGDISVFSPTASRLQDTRAFLSKWMDDVRDAQKPDGNIPAIVPFPRRQFEETGVGWSDAFITVPYAVWRATGDSRIVRRNWEAMRRFYRFVHDSATRDGNLLEEGRASWFSGDWLHLDDVDRLEEHRVIATAYFAENTRMMAEMARALGETADADEGDALLPKIRAAFTAAYRAPDGSIHTGSQTVYAMALGMGLIVEPAQREQTAAKFVEKLAADNHHLKTGFLGTPWLLPALTSIGRDDLAMRLLLNEDYPSWGFEVRMGATTMWERWNTIRADGEFGPVDMNSFNHYAYGAVGDWMFAHLGGLQIVEPGYRRVRIAPLVGAGGIDRAQCSVRTPYGLLACEWTVSGDRLALTVDIPVNTSAEIVIPAADADAVREGNTPATHAAGVTGSTFGGGRLTLRAGSGHYEFSAPAPAAAAGSPRPTLSGSR
;
A
#
# COMPACT_ATOMS: atom_id res chain seq x y z
N MET A 1 17.23 34.61 47.13
CA MET A 1 16.31 35.53 46.45
C MET A 1 15.54 34.73 45.42
N ASP A 2 14.24 34.63 45.65
CA ASP A 2 13.28 33.74 45.02
C ASP A 2 12.94 34.09 43.57
N SER A 3 12.68 33.06 42.74
CA SER A 3 11.44 32.83 41.97
C SER A 3 11.70 31.78 40.87
N ARG A 4 11.36 30.51 41.12
CA ARG A 4 10.12 29.79 40.73
C ARG A 4 10.06 29.41 39.23
N SER A 5 10.53 28.19 38.94
CA SER A 5 10.15 27.41 37.75
C SER A 5 9.43 26.14 38.21
N ALA A 6 8.20 25.95 37.75
CA ALA A 6 7.34 24.83 38.11
C ALA A 6 7.78 23.55 37.37
N VAL A 7 7.98 22.48 38.13
CA VAL A 7 8.23 21.11 37.64
C VAL A 7 6.92 20.34 37.76
N VAL A 8 6.37 19.88 36.63
CA VAL A 8 5.25 18.94 36.61
C VAL A 8 5.82 17.53 36.69
N ARG A 9 5.63 16.87 37.84
CA ARG A 9 5.86 15.42 38.03
C ARG A 9 4.55 14.67 37.79
N PHE A 10 4.55 13.74 36.84
CA PHE A 10 3.51 12.73 36.72
C PHE A 10 3.75 11.61 37.73
N SER A 11 2.70 11.25 38.48
CA SER A 11 2.69 10.11 39.41
C SER A 11 1.65 9.08 38.91
N PRO A 12 1.93 7.76 38.98
CA PRO A 12 1.08 6.74 38.37
C PRO A 12 -0.11 6.38 39.28
N LEU A 13 -1.31 6.43 38.71
CA LEU A 13 -2.54 5.96 39.36
C LEU A 13 -2.60 4.43 39.36
N ARG A 14 -2.64 3.85 40.57
CA ARG A 14 -3.02 2.46 40.84
C ARG A 14 -4.55 2.36 40.83
N CYS A 15 -5.13 1.58 39.93
CA CYS A 15 -6.54 1.16 40.02
C CYS A 15 -6.64 -0.11 40.87
N SER A 16 -7.23 0.01 42.06
CA SER A 16 -7.63 -1.10 42.92
C SER A 16 -9.08 -1.51 42.62
N PHE A 17 -9.29 -2.76 42.22
CA PHE A 17 -10.59 -3.42 42.17
C PHE A 17 -11.17 -3.54 43.60
N ARG A 18 -12.40 -3.07 43.80
CA ARG A 18 -13.25 -3.47 44.93
C ARG A 18 -14.62 -3.89 44.39
N ALA A 19 -14.93 -5.17 44.58
CA ALA A 19 -16.24 -5.75 44.36
C ALA A 19 -17.22 -5.26 45.43
N TRP A 20 -18.42 -4.87 45.01
CA TRP A 20 -19.58 -4.67 45.88
C TRP A 20 -20.75 -5.49 45.33
N PHE A 21 -21.17 -6.50 46.08
CA PHE A 21 -22.47 -7.14 45.95
C PHE A 21 -23.52 -6.23 46.58
N GLY A 22 -24.57 -5.90 45.82
CA GLY A 22 -25.73 -5.15 46.31
C GLY A 22 -26.96 -5.47 45.47
N THR A 23 -27.88 -6.23 46.05
CA THR A 23 -29.24 -6.50 45.56
C THR A 23 -30.09 -5.24 45.62
N ALA A 24 -30.79 -4.89 44.53
CA ALA A 24 -31.86 -3.90 44.56
C ALA A 24 -32.97 -4.22 43.54
N ALA A 25 -34.20 -3.98 44.00
CA ALA A 25 -35.49 -4.41 43.49
C ALA A 25 -35.88 -3.91 42.09
N LEU A 26 -36.76 -4.68 41.44
CA LEU A 26 -37.51 -4.31 40.25
C LEU A 26 -38.28 -2.99 40.46
N ALA A 27 -38.00 -2.01 39.61
CA ALA A 27 -38.92 -0.93 39.29
C ALA A 27 -39.21 -0.99 37.79
N CYS A 28 -40.46 -1.31 37.44
CA CYS A 28 -40.99 -1.18 36.09
C CYS A 28 -41.05 0.32 35.73
N ALA A 29 -39.99 0.83 35.11
CA ALA A 29 -40.05 2.08 34.36
C ALA A 29 -40.51 1.75 32.95
N CYS A 30 -41.68 2.26 32.56
CA CYS A 30 -42.09 2.33 31.16
C CYS A 30 -41.06 3.19 30.41
N LEU A 31 -40.08 2.55 29.78
CA LEU A 31 -39.20 3.20 28.82
C LEU A 31 -40.07 3.62 27.63
N ALA A 32 -40.29 4.91 27.48
CA ALA A 32 -40.66 5.46 26.18
C ALA A 32 -39.62 4.98 25.15
N PRO A 33 -40.03 4.57 23.94
CA PRO A 33 -39.08 4.13 22.93
C PRO A 33 -38.07 5.26 22.70
N VAL A 34 -36.79 4.98 22.99
CA VAL A 34 -35.69 5.81 22.49
C VAL A 34 -35.86 5.85 20.98
N PRO A 35 -36.00 7.03 20.33
CA PRO A 35 -36.19 7.07 18.89
C PRO A 35 -35.01 6.36 18.25
N ALA A 36 -35.31 5.36 17.42
CA ALA A 36 -34.31 4.64 16.66
C ALA A 36 -33.43 5.67 15.93
N ARG A 37 -32.10 5.55 16.05
CA ARG A 37 -31.18 6.51 15.43
C ARG A 37 -31.48 6.57 13.94
N ALA A 38 -31.87 7.77 13.50
CA ALA A 38 -32.28 8.04 12.14
C ALA A 38 -31.15 7.72 11.14
N LEU A 39 -31.54 7.38 9.90
CA LEU A 39 -30.62 7.26 8.76
C LEU A 39 -29.65 8.46 8.74
N SER A 40 -28.35 8.20 8.68
CA SER A 40 -27.34 9.25 8.71
C SER A 40 -26.16 8.94 7.78
N VAL A 41 -25.49 10.00 7.32
CA VAL A 41 -24.22 9.91 6.59
C VAL A 41 -23.08 9.86 7.61
N ALA A 42 -22.26 8.81 7.56
CA ALA A 42 -21.24 8.54 8.57
C ALA A 42 -19.86 9.11 8.19
N HIS A 43 -19.37 8.78 6.99
CA HIS A 43 -18.10 9.27 6.49
C HIS A 43 -18.25 9.76 5.05
N VAL A 44 -17.50 10.81 4.70
CA VAL A 44 -17.51 11.43 3.38
C VAL A 44 -16.07 11.61 2.90
N THR A 45 -15.82 11.41 1.61
CA THR A 45 -14.49 11.56 1.01
C THR A 45 -14.59 12.21 -0.37
N THR A 46 -13.56 12.97 -0.71
CA THR A 46 -13.33 13.50 -2.06
C THR A 46 -12.12 12.80 -2.65
N ASN A 47 -12.27 12.21 -3.82
CA ASN A 47 -11.23 11.41 -4.47
C ASN A 47 -10.65 10.32 -3.55
N ALA A 48 -11.50 9.65 -2.76
CA ALA A 48 -11.14 8.66 -1.73
C ALA A 48 -10.38 9.21 -0.50
N ARG A 49 -10.16 10.52 -0.40
CA ARG A 49 -9.43 11.15 0.71
C ARG A 49 -10.34 12.05 1.54
N VAL A 50 -10.02 12.17 2.83
CA VAL A 50 -10.69 13.11 3.73
C VAL A 50 -10.09 14.49 3.53
N ASN A 51 -10.92 15.47 3.19
CA ASN A 51 -10.54 16.88 3.09
C ASN A 51 -9.22 17.14 2.34
N PRO A 52 -9.06 16.66 1.10
CA PRO A 52 -7.76 16.71 0.43
C PRO A 52 -7.40 18.14 0.01
N LEU A 53 -6.13 18.50 0.24
CA LEU A 53 -5.52 19.78 -0.12
C LEU A 53 -4.65 19.62 -1.37
N GLY A 54 -4.78 20.54 -2.33
CA GLY A 54 -3.93 20.58 -3.52
C GLY A 54 -4.22 19.46 -4.50
N ILE A 55 -5.51 19.19 -4.78
CA ILE A 55 -5.90 18.20 -5.78
C ILE A 55 -6.05 18.81 -7.17
N ALA A 56 -5.97 17.97 -8.20
CA ALA A 56 -6.34 18.38 -9.55
C ALA A 56 -7.85 18.71 -9.62
N ALA A 57 -8.23 19.53 -10.60
CA ALA A 57 -9.63 19.92 -10.81
C ALA A 57 -10.40 18.96 -11.73
N ASP A 58 -9.70 18.09 -12.44
CA ASP A 58 -10.31 17.04 -13.26
C ASP A 58 -10.62 15.81 -12.40
N ASP A 59 -11.76 15.17 -12.69
CA ASP A 59 -12.17 13.90 -12.07
C ASP A 59 -12.37 13.97 -10.54
N VAL A 60 -12.85 15.13 -10.03
CA VAL A 60 -13.35 15.24 -8.65
C VAL A 60 -14.55 14.33 -8.48
N SER A 61 -14.48 13.41 -7.52
CA SER A 61 -15.57 12.50 -7.18
C SER A 61 -15.83 12.47 -5.68
N PHE A 62 -17.09 12.20 -5.34
CA PHE A 62 -17.57 12.09 -3.97
C PHE A 62 -17.91 10.64 -3.65
N ALA A 63 -17.63 10.25 -2.41
CA ALA A 63 -18.10 8.98 -1.87
C ALA A 63 -18.50 9.16 -0.41
N TRP A 64 -19.44 8.34 0.04
CA TRP A 64 -19.91 8.34 1.43
C TRP A 64 -20.31 6.95 1.92
N SER A 65 -20.26 6.78 3.23
CA SER A 65 -20.87 5.66 3.94
C SER A 65 -22.08 6.13 4.75
N ALA A 66 -23.00 5.22 5.01
CA ALA A 66 -24.22 5.49 5.76
C ALA A 66 -24.28 4.62 7.03
N ALA A 67 -25.00 5.10 8.04
CA ALA A 67 -25.31 4.38 9.26
C ALA A 67 -26.82 4.39 9.51
N ALA A 68 -27.34 3.25 9.95
CA ALA A 68 -28.74 3.07 10.33
C ALA A 68 -28.83 1.96 11.39
N GLU A 69 -29.76 2.09 12.34
CA GLU A 69 -30.05 1.02 13.29
C GLU A 69 -30.87 -0.11 12.67
N ALA A 70 -31.72 0.21 11.68
CA ALA A 70 -32.53 -0.79 11.00
C ALA A 70 -31.65 -1.68 10.10
N ARG A 71 -31.76 -3.00 10.30
CA ARG A 71 -31.16 -3.99 9.40
C ARG A 71 -31.77 -3.91 8.00
N GLY A 72 -31.01 -4.28 6.97
CA GLY A 72 -31.45 -4.28 5.58
C GLY A 72 -31.66 -2.88 5.00
N THR A 73 -31.12 -1.84 5.62
CA THR A 73 -31.21 -0.47 5.10
C THR A 73 -30.42 -0.33 3.80
N VAL A 74 -31.07 0.25 2.79
CA VAL A 74 -30.52 0.55 1.46
C VAL A 74 -30.83 2.00 1.07
N GLN A 75 -29.91 2.64 0.35
CA GLN A 75 -30.11 3.99 -0.18
C GLN A 75 -30.87 3.93 -1.50
N ARG A 76 -31.80 4.84 -1.74
CA ARG A 76 -32.53 5.00 -3.02
C ARG A 76 -32.32 6.35 -3.70
N ALA A 77 -31.92 7.37 -2.96
CA ALA A 77 -31.59 8.67 -3.54
C ALA A 77 -30.52 9.40 -2.72
N TYR A 78 -29.88 10.38 -3.35
CA TYR A 78 -28.97 11.32 -2.70
C TYR A 78 -29.15 12.74 -3.24
N ARG A 79 -28.62 13.72 -2.50
CA ARG A 79 -28.43 15.10 -2.98
C ARG A 79 -27.11 15.63 -2.46
N ILE A 80 -26.28 16.16 -3.35
CA ILE A 80 -25.00 16.80 -3.05
C ILE A 80 -25.13 18.29 -3.32
N ARG A 81 -24.55 19.11 -2.44
CA ARG A 81 -24.31 20.53 -2.68
C ARG A 81 -22.83 20.85 -2.54
N VAL A 82 -22.36 21.78 -3.37
CA VAL A 82 -20.99 22.29 -3.39
C VAL A 82 -21.03 23.82 -3.45
N GLY A 83 -20.24 24.47 -2.60
CA GLY A 83 -20.10 25.92 -2.55
C GLY A 83 -18.66 26.34 -2.22
N ALA A 84 -18.36 27.62 -2.39
CA ALA A 84 -17.13 28.27 -1.90
C ALA A 84 -17.20 28.58 -0.40
N THR A 85 -18.39 28.48 0.22
CA THR A 85 -18.62 28.64 1.66
C THR A 85 -19.33 27.42 2.25
N GLU A 86 -19.19 27.21 3.56
CA GLU A 86 -19.85 26.11 4.26
C GLU A 86 -21.38 26.19 4.12
N GLY A 87 -22.00 25.09 3.68
CA GLY A 87 -23.44 25.01 3.43
C GLY A 87 -23.90 25.64 2.12
N GLY A 88 -23.00 26.26 1.36
CA GLY A 88 -23.25 26.82 0.04
C GLY A 88 -23.61 25.77 -1.01
N ALA A 89 -24.24 26.23 -2.09
CA ALA A 89 -24.67 25.43 -3.26
C ALA A 89 -24.47 26.18 -4.59
N GLU A 90 -23.79 27.33 -4.56
CA GLU A 90 -23.58 28.24 -5.68
C GLU A 90 -22.62 27.68 -6.75
N VAL A 91 -21.84 26.64 -6.42
CA VAL A 91 -20.95 25.98 -7.39
C VAL A 91 -21.66 24.81 -8.05
N TRP A 92 -22.35 23.97 -7.28
CA TRP A 92 -23.13 22.86 -7.80
C TRP A 92 -24.18 22.36 -6.79
N ASP A 93 -25.36 21.98 -7.29
CA ASP A 93 -26.35 21.21 -6.56
C ASP A 93 -26.85 20.09 -7.48
N SER A 94 -26.76 18.85 -7.04
CA SER A 94 -27.21 17.71 -7.85
C SER A 94 -28.73 17.63 -7.97
N GLY A 95 -29.47 18.36 -7.13
CA GLY A 95 -30.86 18.06 -6.83
C GLY A 95 -31.00 16.67 -6.20
N ARG A 96 -32.24 16.21 -6.03
CA ARG A 96 -32.50 14.83 -5.60
C ARG A 96 -32.27 13.89 -6.78
N VAL A 97 -31.24 13.04 -6.69
CA VAL A 97 -30.91 12.03 -7.69
C VAL A 97 -31.39 10.67 -7.22
N ALA A 98 -32.27 10.03 -7.97
CA ALA A 98 -32.75 8.68 -7.70
C ALA A 98 -31.70 7.64 -8.11
N ALA A 99 -30.81 7.30 -7.19
CA ALA A 99 -29.75 6.32 -7.39
C ALA A 99 -29.27 5.71 -6.06
N GLU A 100 -28.90 4.43 -6.12
CA GLU A 100 -28.26 3.72 -5.00
C GLU A 100 -26.75 3.96 -4.92
N ARG A 101 -26.17 4.61 -5.93
CA ARG A 101 -24.73 4.86 -6.02
C ARG A 101 -24.27 5.81 -4.90
N GLN A 102 -23.18 5.46 -4.23
CA GLN A 102 -22.54 6.26 -3.17
C GLN A 102 -21.00 6.27 -3.25
N ILE A 103 -20.44 5.71 -4.31
CA ILE A 103 -19.00 5.65 -4.59
C ILE A 103 -18.78 6.19 -5.99
N ASP A 104 -17.71 6.98 -6.16
CA ASP A 104 -17.33 7.59 -7.43
C ASP A 104 -18.49 8.40 -8.05
N VAL A 105 -19.16 9.21 -7.22
CA VAL A 105 -20.16 10.16 -7.68
C VAL A 105 -19.43 11.39 -8.21
N VAL A 106 -19.21 11.40 -9.52
CA VAL A 106 -18.37 12.38 -10.22
C VAL A 106 -19.03 13.76 -10.26
N LEU A 107 -18.27 14.79 -9.91
CA LEU A 107 -18.65 16.19 -10.14
C LEU A 107 -18.76 16.42 -11.65
N PRO A 108 -19.89 16.96 -12.17
CA PRO A 108 -20.06 17.11 -13.61
C PRO A 108 -18.94 17.95 -14.23
N ARG A 109 -18.40 17.48 -15.36
CA ARG A 109 -17.34 18.18 -16.11
C ARG A 109 -17.75 19.58 -16.59
N SER A 110 -19.02 19.95 -16.55
CA SER A 110 -19.49 21.32 -16.83
C SER A 110 -19.17 22.30 -15.71
N VAL A 111 -19.01 21.82 -14.47
CA VAL A 111 -18.61 22.63 -13.32
C VAL A 111 -17.12 22.98 -13.48
N ARG A 112 -16.81 24.28 -13.51
CA ARG A 112 -15.45 24.79 -13.63
C ARG A 112 -14.92 25.17 -12.25
N LEU A 113 -13.88 24.47 -11.81
CA LEU A 113 -13.19 24.80 -10.57
C LEU A 113 -12.00 25.71 -10.86
N ALA A 114 -11.89 26.79 -10.11
CA ALA A 114 -10.71 27.66 -10.11
C ALA A 114 -9.51 27.00 -9.40
N ALA A 115 -8.30 27.40 -9.78
CA ALA A 115 -7.06 27.01 -9.13
C ALA A 115 -6.96 27.59 -7.71
N ALA A 116 -6.21 26.91 -6.82
CA ALA A 116 -5.93 27.37 -5.46
C ALA A 116 -7.19 27.80 -4.68
N THR A 117 -8.28 27.07 -4.84
CA THR A 117 -9.60 27.43 -4.30
C THR A 117 -10.16 26.30 -3.45
N ARG A 118 -10.62 26.62 -2.24
CA ARG A 118 -11.31 25.69 -1.37
C ARG A 118 -12.80 25.64 -1.69
N TYR A 119 -13.33 24.43 -1.81
CA TYR A 119 -14.74 24.16 -1.99
C TYR A 119 -15.23 23.31 -0.82
N PHE A 120 -16.43 23.62 -0.34
CA PHE A 120 -17.13 22.87 0.69
C PHE A 120 -18.26 22.07 0.04
N TRP A 121 -18.52 20.88 0.56
CA TRP A 121 -19.61 20.05 0.08
C TRP A 121 -20.28 19.26 1.20
N GLN A 122 -21.54 18.90 0.97
CA GLN A 122 -22.34 18.05 1.85
C GLN A 122 -23.21 17.13 1.02
N VAL A 123 -23.59 16.00 1.62
CA VAL A 123 -24.54 15.04 1.05
C VAL A 123 -25.62 14.70 2.06
N LYS A 124 -26.83 14.47 1.57
CA LYS A 124 -27.91 13.79 2.31
C LYS A 124 -28.52 12.69 1.44
N ILE A 125 -29.17 11.73 2.09
CA ILE A 125 -29.62 10.48 1.47
C ILE A 125 -31.06 10.15 1.84
N TRP A 126 -31.71 9.30 1.03
CA TRP A 126 -33.02 8.72 1.31
C TRP A 126 -32.94 7.20 1.23
N ASP A 127 -33.64 6.52 2.14
CA ASP A 127 -33.74 5.06 2.13
C ASP A 127 -34.92 4.54 1.30
N ALA A 128 -35.16 3.22 1.35
CA ALA A 128 -36.27 2.56 0.65
C ALA A 128 -37.67 2.95 1.14
N ALA A 129 -37.80 3.51 2.35
CA ALA A 129 -39.06 4.01 2.90
C ALA A 129 -39.24 5.51 2.65
N ASP A 130 -38.42 6.09 1.76
CA ASP A 130 -38.34 7.52 1.46
C ASP A 130 -38.02 8.40 2.68
N ARG A 131 -37.40 7.81 3.72
CA ARG A 131 -36.96 8.55 4.90
C ARG A 131 -35.68 9.29 4.59
N GLU A 132 -35.69 10.59 4.84
CA GLU A 132 -34.57 11.49 4.61
C GLU A 132 -33.58 11.48 5.78
N SER A 133 -32.29 11.56 5.47
CA SER A 133 -31.25 11.86 6.45
C SER A 133 -31.05 13.37 6.63
N ASP A 134 -30.49 13.77 7.77
CA ASP A 134 -29.84 15.09 7.86
C ASP A 134 -28.69 15.21 6.82
N TRP A 135 -28.30 16.45 6.53
CA TRP A 135 -27.06 16.70 5.80
C TRP A 135 -25.86 16.16 6.58
N SER A 136 -24.89 15.60 5.88
CA SER A 136 -23.57 15.29 6.44
C SER A 136 -22.94 16.52 7.08
N ALA A 137 -21.95 16.32 7.96
CA ALA A 137 -21.04 17.42 8.31
C ALA A 137 -20.42 18.00 7.01
N PRO A 138 -20.19 19.33 6.94
CA PRO A 138 -19.44 19.92 5.84
C PRO A 138 -18.06 19.28 5.70
N ALA A 139 -17.77 18.79 4.50
CA ALA A 139 -16.43 18.40 4.09
C ALA A 139 -15.92 19.41 3.07
N TRP A 140 -14.62 19.39 2.77
CA TRP A 140 -14.03 20.28 1.79
C TRP A 140 -13.02 19.57 0.90
N PHE A 141 -12.65 20.20 -0.19
CA PHE A 141 -11.44 19.89 -0.95
C PHE A 141 -10.87 21.22 -1.46
N GLU A 142 -9.57 21.25 -1.71
CA GLU A 142 -8.93 22.45 -2.23
C GLU A 142 -8.11 22.11 -3.47
N THR A 143 -8.37 22.84 -4.55
CA THR A 143 -7.67 22.65 -5.82
C THR A 143 -6.23 23.16 -5.73
N ALA A 144 -5.33 22.51 -6.45
CA ALA A 144 -3.95 22.96 -6.62
C ALA A 144 -3.86 24.11 -7.63
N LEU A 145 -2.62 24.45 -8.02
CA LEU A 145 -2.36 25.09 -9.30
C LEU A 145 -2.71 24.10 -10.42
N LEU A 146 -3.44 24.55 -11.45
CA LEU A 146 -4.11 23.66 -12.41
C LEU A 146 -3.42 23.64 -13.77
N SER A 147 -2.53 24.59 -14.03
CA SER A 147 -1.85 24.73 -15.30
C SER A 147 -0.42 25.27 -15.12
N PRO A 148 0.47 25.08 -16.11
CA PRO A 148 1.78 25.73 -16.13
C PRO A 148 1.70 27.26 -16.05
N ALA A 149 0.62 27.88 -16.55
CA ALA A 149 0.41 29.34 -16.47
C ALA A 149 0.19 29.83 -15.03
N ASP A 150 -0.30 28.96 -14.14
CA ASP A 150 -0.42 29.30 -12.72
C ASP A 150 0.95 29.40 -12.02
N TRP A 151 2.03 28.99 -12.69
CA TRP A 151 3.41 29.09 -12.22
C TRP A 151 4.23 30.21 -12.88
N THR A 152 3.64 31.05 -13.74
CA THR A 152 4.39 31.95 -14.65
C THR A 152 5.44 32.87 -14.00
N ASP A 153 5.35 33.15 -12.70
CA ASP A 153 6.30 33.99 -11.96
C ASP A 153 7.30 33.22 -11.10
N ALA A 154 7.14 31.90 -10.95
CA ALA A 154 8.10 31.03 -10.31
C ALA A 154 9.08 30.45 -11.33
N ARG A 155 10.34 30.31 -10.92
CA ARG A 155 11.43 29.79 -11.75
C ARG A 155 12.10 28.63 -11.03
N TRP A 156 12.60 27.67 -11.81
CA TRP A 156 13.57 26.71 -11.29
C TRP A 156 14.85 27.45 -10.93
N ILE A 157 15.28 27.31 -9.67
CA ILE A 157 16.52 27.92 -9.17
C ILE A 157 17.46 26.82 -8.66
N ALA A 158 18.74 26.98 -8.97
CA ALA A 158 19.81 26.06 -8.58
C ALA A 158 20.93 26.82 -7.86
N ALA A 159 21.72 26.12 -7.06
CA ALA A 159 22.99 26.67 -6.60
C ALA A 159 23.96 26.83 -7.78
N PRO A 160 24.83 27.86 -7.79
CA PRO A 160 25.82 28.04 -8.85
C PRO A 160 26.72 26.82 -9.01
N ARG A 161 26.94 26.40 -10.26
CA ARG A 161 27.79 25.26 -10.56
C ARG A 161 29.26 25.66 -10.42
N SER A 162 29.98 25.00 -9.52
CA SER A 162 31.44 25.10 -9.44
C SER A 162 32.10 24.13 -10.42
N SER A 163 33.09 24.57 -11.19
CA SER A 163 33.90 23.69 -12.04
C SER A 163 34.77 22.71 -11.24
N ALA A 164 34.96 22.95 -9.94
CA ALA A 164 35.70 22.10 -9.01
C ALA A 164 34.79 21.17 -8.18
N ALA A 165 33.48 21.10 -8.49
CA ALA A 165 32.55 20.27 -7.74
C ALA A 165 32.83 18.77 -7.94
N THR A 166 33.02 18.04 -6.84
CA THR A 166 33.14 16.58 -6.76
C THR A 166 31.89 15.96 -6.11
N GLU A 167 31.79 14.62 -6.06
CA GLU A 167 30.74 13.91 -5.32
C GLU A 167 30.73 14.21 -3.81
N GLU A 168 31.80 14.79 -3.26
CA GLU A 168 31.93 15.20 -1.85
C GLU A 168 31.58 16.69 -1.63
N THR A 169 31.17 17.40 -2.68
CA THR A 169 30.74 18.80 -2.56
C THR A 169 29.48 18.87 -1.72
N PRO A 170 29.45 19.69 -0.66
CA PRO A 170 28.27 19.77 0.18
C PRO A 170 27.03 20.24 -0.59
N LEU A 171 25.90 19.60 -0.29
CA LEU A 171 24.61 19.91 -0.87
C LEU A 171 24.15 21.31 -0.47
N PRO A 172 23.42 22.02 -1.36
CA PRO A 172 23.18 23.44 -1.19
C PRO A 172 22.01 23.75 -0.23
N LEU A 173 22.15 24.87 0.48
CA LEU A 173 21.06 25.60 1.13
C LEU A 173 20.68 26.77 0.24
N LEU A 174 19.39 27.01 0.03
CA LEU A 174 18.85 28.15 -0.72
C LEU A 174 17.89 28.93 0.17
N ARG A 175 17.99 30.26 0.22
CA ARG A 175 17.10 31.10 1.05
C ARG A 175 16.66 32.39 0.38
N ARG A 176 15.53 32.91 0.86
CA ARG A 176 15.06 34.29 0.60
C ARG A 176 14.35 34.86 1.84
N GLY A 177 14.64 36.13 2.14
CA GLY A 177 13.87 36.94 3.09
C GLY A 177 12.78 37.75 2.36
N PHE A 178 11.65 37.98 3.01
CA PHE A 178 10.56 38.80 2.50
C PHE A 178 9.78 39.46 3.65
N THR A 179 8.92 40.43 3.35
CA THR A 179 8.12 41.16 4.35
C THR A 179 6.65 41.11 3.98
N LEU A 180 5.78 40.95 4.97
CA LEU A 180 4.33 41.02 4.82
C LEU A 180 3.81 42.35 5.37
N ALA A 181 3.15 43.14 4.53
CA ALA A 181 2.65 44.47 4.91
C ALA A 181 1.24 44.46 5.55
N LYS A 182 0.54 43.32 5.50
CA LYS A 182 -0.89 43.24 5.86
C LYS A 182 -1.19 41.97 6.68
N PRO A 183 -2.27 41.96 7.48
CA PRO A 183 -2.73 40.78 8.19
C PRO A 183 -3.11 39.64 7.23
N VAL A 184 -2.53 38.46 7.44
CA VAL A 184 -2.77 37.25 6.62
C VAL A 184 -4.09 36.59 6.99
N GLN A 185 -4.90 36.24 5.99
CA GLN A 185 -6.06 35.38 6.14
C GLN A 185 -5.70 33.91 5.91
N SER A 186 -4.94 33.62 4.85
CA SER A 186 -4.48 32.26 4.51
C SER A 186 -3.24 32.31 3.65
N ALA A 187 -2.39 31.29 3.74
CA ALA A 187 -1.24 31.12 2.87
C ALA A 187 -1.06 29.67 2.41
N ARG A 188 -0.67 29.51 1.14
CA ARG A 188 -0.34 28.22 0.53
C ARG A 188 1.04 28.26 -0.08
N LEU A 189 1.81 27.21 0.16
CA LEU A 189 3.09 26.98 -0.51
C LEU A 189 2.95 25.82 -1.48
N TYR A 190 3.29 26.04 -2.74
CA TYR A 190 3.39 25.02 -3.77
C TYR A 190 4.86 24.79 -4.08
N ALA A 191 5.33 23.54 -4.06
CA ALA A 191 6.76 23.28 -4.27
C ALA A 191 7.07 21.93 -4.90
N SER A 192 8.18 21.89 -5.64
CA SER A 192 8.76 20.70 -6.23
C SER A 192 10.29 20.83 -6.35
N ALA A 193 10.97 19.74 -6.68
CA ALA A 193 12.41 19.69 -6.88
C ALA A 193 12.83 18.81 -8.07
N ARG A 194 13.95 19.19 -8.68
CA ARG A 194 14.83 18.27 -9.41
C ARG A 194 15.80 17.68 -8.40
N GLY A 195 15.47 16.49 -7.91
CA GLY A 195 16.05 15.91 -6.71
C GLY A 195 14.97 15.68 -5.68
N ILE A 196 15.34 15.76 -4.40
CA ILE A 196 14.40 15.81 -3.28
C ILE A 196 14.67 17.05 -2.42
N TYR A 197 13.66 17.52 -1.70
CA TYR A 197 13.76 18.76 -0.94
C TYR A 197 13.17 18.69 0.46
N GLN A 198 13.63 19.61 1.31
CA GLN A 198 12.97 19.99 2.55
C GLN A 198 12.91 21.52 2.63
N LEU A 199 11.71 22.06 2.86
CA LEU A 199 11.53 23.51 3.06
C LEU A 199 11.43 23.84 4.53
N SER A 200 11.83 25.06 4.87
CA SER A 200 11.52 25.70 6.14
C SER A 200 10.99 27.11 5.92
N LEU A 201 10.12 27.54 6.83
CA LEU A 201 9.59 28.89 6.90
C LEU A 201 9.76 29.38 8.33
N ASN A 202 10.52 30.48 8.50
CA ASN A 202 10.82 31.09 9.79
C ASN A 202 11.47 30.13 10.81
N GLY A 203 12.36 29.26 10.33
CA GLY A 203 13.05 28.25 11.13
C GLY A 203 12.19 27.04 11.52
N GLN A 204 10.99 26.89 10.96
CA GLN A 204 10.13 25.72 11.14
C GLN A 204 10.04 24.94 9.83
N ARG A 205 10.14 23.61 9.89
CA ARG A 205 9.96 22.74 8.72
C ARG A 205 8.54 22.92 8.15
N VAL A 206 8.43 23.01 6.82
CA VAL A 206 7.14 23.04 6.14
C VAL A 206 6.67 21.60 5.89
N GLY A 207 5.47 21.29 6.38
CA GLY A 207 4.89 19.96 6.25
C GLY A 207 5.64 18.87 7.02
N ASP A 208 5.21 17.63 6.82
CA ASP A 208 5.78 16.42 7.43
C ASP A 208 6.24 15.39 6.38
N GLN A 209 6.03 15.70 5.10
CA GLN A 209 6.40 14.89 3.95
C GLN A 209 7.93 14.76 3.84
N LEU A 210 8.39 13.53 3.63
CA LEU A 210 9.78 13.16 3.45
C LEU A 210 10.02 12.77 1.98
N LEU A 211 11.26 12.91 1.51
CA LEU A 211 11.67 12.53 0.14
C LEU A 211 10.79 13.14 -0.97
N ALA A 212 10.19 14.31 -0.71
CA ALA A 212 9.39 15.04 -1.69
C ALA A 212 10.27 15.50 -2.87
N PRO A 213 9.81 15.41 -4.13
CA PRO A 213 8.42 15.19 -4.55
C PRO A 213 8.03 13.73 -4.85
N GLY A 214 8.85 12.76 -4.44
CA GLY A 214 8.70 11.36 -4.84
C GLY A 214 9.32 11.08 -6.21
N TRP A 215 9.12 9.87 -6.72
CA TRP A 215 9.69 9.41 -7.98
C TRP A 215 8.64 9.31 -9.08
N THR A 216 8.89 10.02 -10.19
CA THR A 216 8.18 9.89 -11.47
C THR A 216 9.21 9.88 -12.61
N ASP A 217 8.79 9.64 -13.85
CA ASP A 217 9.62 9.96 -15.01
C ASP A 217 9.69 11.48 -15.20
N TYR A 218 10.63 12.15 -14.53
CA TYR A 218 10.69 13.63 -14.41
C TYR A 218 10.54 14.40 -15.74
N PRO A 219 11.14 13.97 -16.87
CA PRO A 219 10.94 14.60 -18.17
C PRO A 219 9.49 14.58 -18.68
N ARG A 220 8.69 13.59 -18.28
CA ARG A 220 7.28 13.47 -18.65
C ARG A 220 6.36 14.13 -17.63
N ARG A 221 6.66 13.95 -16.35
CA ARG A 221 5.83 14.45 -15.25
C ARG A 221 6.66 14.62 -13.99
N THR A 222 6.50 15.75 -13.32
CA THR A 222 7.11 16.01 -12.01
C THR A 222 6.02 16.43 -11.03
N GLN A 223 5.92 15.76 -9.89
CA GLN A 223 4.90 16.07 -8.89
C GLN A 223 5.26 17.34 -8.11
N PHE A 224 4.26 18.09 -7.66
CA PHE A 224 4.43 19.15 -6.67
C PHE A 224 3.45 18.98 -5.50
N GLN A 225 3.87 19.44 -4.33
CA GLN A 225 3.10 19.40 -3.10
C GLN A 225 2.44 20.75 -2.84
N THR A 226 1.30 20.73 -2.16
CA THR A 226 0.63 21.93 -1.62
C THR A 226 0.63 21.86 -0.10
N TYR A 227 1.06 22.93 0.55
CA TYR A 227 1.13 23.04 2.01
C TYR A 227 0.30 24.22 2.51
N ASP A 228 -0.44 24.02 3.59
CA ASP A 228 -0.98 25.13 4.37
C ASP A 228 0.12 25.67 5.29
N VAL A 229 0.62 26.87 4.97
CA VAL A 229 1.70 27.53 5.73
C VAL A 229 1.20 28.77 6.47
N THR A 230 -0.12 28.98 6.51
CA THR A 230 -0.75 30.06 7.28
C THR A 230 -0.20 30.17 8.71
N PRO A 231 -0.09 29.08 9.51
CA PRO A 231 0.38 29.18 10.88
C PRO A 231 1.89 29.41 11.03
N LEU A 232 2.66 29.32 9.94
CA LEU A 232 4.12 29.45 9.95
C LEU A 232 4.60 30.88 9.66
N LEU A 233 3.71 31.73 9.14
CA LEU A 233 4.00 33.13 8.82
C LEU A 233 4.00 34.00 10.07
N ARG A 234 4.80 35.06 10.01
CA ARG A 234 4.90 36.11 11.04
C ARG A 234 4.40 37.43 10.47
N PRO A 235 3.89 38.34 11.32
CA PRO A 235 3.81 39.75 10.94
C PRO A 235 5.20 40.25 10.52
N ASP A 236 5.25 41.09 9.49
CA ASP A 236 6.48 41.70 8.97
C ASP A 236 7.49 40.72 8.36
N GLU A 237 8.72 40.64 8.90
CA GLU A 237 9.83 39.90 8.30
C GLU A 237 9.64 38.39 8.39
N ASN A 238 9.82 37.74 7.24
CA ASN A 238 9.76 36.31 7.08
C ASN A 238 10.98 35.81 6.30
N ALA A 239 11.33 34.53 6.46
CA ALA A 239 12.36 33.88 5.65
C ALA A 239 11.93 32.48 5.26
N ILE A 240 12.11 32.13 4.00
CA ILE A 240 11.93 30.78 3.46
C ILE A 240 13.30 30.18 3.12
N GLY A 241 13.48 28.91 3.48
CA GLY A 241 14.67 28.12 3.21
C GLY A 241 14.33 26.84 2.46
N ALA A 242 15.25 26.38 1.61
CA ALA A 242 15.19 25.09 0.93
C ALA A 242 16.53 24.36 1.08
N MET A 243 16.45 23.09 1.47
CA MET A 243 17.54 22.12 1.38
C MET A 243 17.25 21.18 0.20
N LEU A 244 18.27 20.84 -0.58
CA LEU A 244 18.17 19.95 -1.74
C LEU A 244 19.10 18.75 -1.59
N ALA A 245 18.65 17.59 -2.07
CA ALA A 245 19.47 16.38 -2.17
C ALA A 245 19.17 15.60 -3.46
N ASP A 246 19.99 14.59 -3.73
CA ASP A 246 20.08 13.94 -5.04
C ASP A 246 18.81 13.22 -5.45
N GLY A 247 18.21 12.49 -4.51
CA GLY A 247 17.02 11.67 -4.74
C GLY A 247 17.16 10.75 -5.96
N TRP A 248 16.03 10.42 -6.59
CA TRP A 248 16.02 9.64 -7.84
C TRP A 248 16.47 10.44 -9.07
N PHE A 249 16.46 11.78 -9.00
CA PHE A 249 16.78 12.64 -10.13
C PHE A 249 18.27 12.57 -10.51
N ARG A 250 19.14 12.80 -9.50
CA ARG A 250 20.60 12.88 -9.66
C ARG A 250 21.34 11.67 -9.05
N GLY A 251 20.77 11.07 -8.02
CA GLY A 251 21.42 10.02 -7.22
C GLY A 251 21.53 8.68 -7.95
N LYS A 252 21.98 7.65 -7.23
CA LYS A 252 21.93 6.27 -7.70
C LYS A 252 20.49 5.76 -7.71
N VAL A 253 20.15 5.08 -8.80
CA VAL A 253 18.87 4.39 -9.01
C VAL A 253 19.15 3.02 -9.61
N GLY A 254 18.40 2.00 -9.19
CA GLY A 254 18.54 0.64 -9.70
C GLY A 254 19.96 0.12 -9.57
N LEU A 255 20.44 -0.54 -10.62
CA LEU A 255 21.74 -1.21 -10.69
C LEU A 255 22.91 -0.20 -10.86
N ASN A 256 23.05 0.70 -9.89
CA ASN A 256 24.09 1.74 -9.81
C ASN A 256 24.05 2.80 -10.94
N TRP A 257 22.86 3.12 -11.46
CA TRP A 257 22.70 4.18 -12.46
C TRP A 257 22.65 5.55 -11.79
N LYS A 258 23.63 6.41 -12.10
CA LYS A 258 23.71 7.78 -11.56
C LYS A 258 23.15 8.82 -12.53
N ALA A 259 22.69 9.95 -11.99
CA ALA A 259 22.28 11.13 -12.75
C ALA A 259 21.35 10.79 -13.92
N VAL A 260 20.37 9.92 -13.66
CA VAL A 260 19.49 9.34 -14.68
C VAL A 260 18.69 10.42 -15.41
N TYR A 261 18.24 11.45 -14.69
CA TYR A 261 17.37 12.49 -15.22
C TYR A 261 18.05 13.85 -15.37
N GLY A 262 19.15 14.07 -14.66
CA GLY A 262 19.98 15.26 -14.80
C GLY A 262 21.04 15.38 -13.71
N ASP A 263 21.93 16.36 -13.86
CA ASP A 263 23.06 16.59 -12.97
C ASP A 263 22.93 17.86 -12.10
N THR A 264 21.88 18.66 -12.34
CA THR A 264 21.68 19.96 -11.69
C THR A 264 20.44 19.90 -10.78
N LEU A 265 20.67 19.98 -9.47
CA LEU A 265 19.60 20.08 -8.48
C LEU A 265 18.94 21.46 -8.56
N ALA A 266 17.62 21.48 -8.47
CA ALA A 266 16.86 22.72 -8.50
C ALA A 266 15.58 22.62 -7.66
N VAL A 267 15.11 23.76 -7.17
CA VAL A 267 13.80 23.89 -6.50
C VAL A 267 12.94 24.86 -7.30
N ILE A 268 11.63 24.62 -7.31
CA ILE A 268 10.64 25.61 -7.69
C ILE A 268 9.63 25.72 -6.55
N ALA A 269 9.31 26.94 -6.15
CA ALA A 269 8.31 27.19 -5.13
C ALA A 269 7.54 28.48 -5.39
N LYS A 270 6.26 28.45 -5.03
CA LYS A 270 5.33 29.59 -5.06
C LYS A 270 4.61 29.67 -3.73
N LEU A 271 4.85 30.73 -2.96
CA LEU A 271 4.08 31.07 -1.77
C LEU A 271 3.00 32.08 -2.16
N ARG A 272 1.73 31.71 -2.06
CA ARG A 272 0.59 32.61 -2.25
C ARG A 272 -0.01 32.99 -0.89
N VAL A 273 -0.03 34.28 -0.59
CA VAL A 273 -0.60 34.84 0.64
C VAL A 273 -1.87 35.60 0.28
N THR A 274 -2.98 35.27 0.94
CA THR A 274 -4.24 36.02 0.87
C THR A 274 -4.40 36.80 2.15
N TYR A 275 -4.64 38.09 2.05
CA TYR A 275 -4.77 39.01 3.17
C TYR A 275 -6.22 39.19 3.60
N ALA A 276 -6.43 39.68 4.83
CA ALA A 276 -7.75 39.90 5.40
C ALA A 276 -8.61 40.92 4.63
N ASP A 277 -8.00 41.77 3.79
CA ASP A 277 -8.69 42.73 2.91
C ASP A 277 -9.09 42.12 1.54
N GLY A 278 -8.84 40.83 1.33
CA GLY A 278 -9.14 40.09 0.09
C GLY A 278 -8.08 40.22 -1.00
N THR A 279 -7.02 41.02 -0.80
CA THR A 279 -5.89 41.08 -1.74
C THR A 279 -4.95 39.89 -1.57
N SER A 280 -4.12 39.60 -2.58
CA SER A 280 -3.11 38.55 -2.51
C SER A 280 -1.74 39.01 -2.98
N GLU A 281 -0.70 38.39 -2.44
CA GLU A 281 0.70 38.60 -2.80
C GLU A 281 1.41 37.25 -2.97
N GLU A 282 2.40 37.19 -3.85
CA GLU A 282 3.17 35.98 -4.12
C GLU A 282 4.66 36.17 -3.84
N PHE A 283 5.28 35.17 -3.25
CA PHE A 283 6.73 35.10 -3.04
C PHE A 283 7.25 33.83 -3.70
N ASN A 284 8.00 34.00 -4.79
CA ASN A 284 8.35 32.91 -5.70
C ASN A 284 9.85 32.59 -5.67
N THR A 285 10.23 31.44 -6.20
CA THR A 285 11.62 31.14 -6.56
C THR A 285 12.05 31.96 -7.78
N ASP A 286 13.06 32.81 -7.62
CA ASP A 286 13.56 33.75 -8.62
C ASP A 286 15.03 34.14 -8.34
N ALA A 287 15.53 35.18 -9.02
CA ALA A 287 16.91 35.65 -8.92
C ALA A 287 17.29 36.30 -7.57
N ASP A 288 16.32 36.63 -6.71
CA ASP A 288 16.58 37.26 -5.40
C ASP A 288 17.02 36.24 -4.35
N TRP A 289 16.89 34.95 -4.65
CA TRP A 289 17.37 33.89 -3.77
C TRP A 289 18.90 33.86 -3.71
N ARG A 290 19.40 33.33 -2.60
CA ARG A 290 20.83 33.14 -2.34
C ARG A 290 21.11 31.69 -2.00
N ALA A 291 22.30 31.21 -2.35
CA ALA A 291 22.75 29.84 -2.12
C ALA A 291 24.10 29.78 -1.37
N ALA A 292 24.25 28.77 -0.52
CA ALA A 292 25.52 28.41 0.12
C ALA A 292 25.63 26.90 0.31
N ALA A 293 26.84 26.40 0.55
CA ALA A 293 27.06 25.03 1.00
C ALA A 293 26.37 24.77 2.35
N GLY A 294 25.70 23.62 2.44
CA GLY A 294 25.07 23.10 3.66
C GLY A 294 25.90 22.02 4.36
N PRO A 295 25.33 21.37 5.39
CA PRO A 295 26.03 20.38 6.21
C PRO A 295 26.08 18.97 5.60
N PHE A 296 25.24 18.67 4.60
CA PHE A 296 25.24 17.34 3.96
C PHE A 296 26.36 17.28 2.94
N THR A 297 27.41 16.49 3.20
CA THR A 297 28.47 16.23 2.20
C THR A 297 28.04 15.19 1.17
N ARG A 298 27.02 14.40 1.50
CA ARG A 298 26.43 13.39 0.63
C ARG A 298 25.02 13.01 1.09
N ALA A 299 24.11 12.76 0.16
CA ALA A 299 22.84 12.11 0.44
C ALA A 299 22.36 11.31 -0.76
N ASP A 300 22.36 9.99 -0.64
CA ASP A 300 21.98 9.05 -1.70
C ASP A 300 21.01 7.99 -1.13
N LEU A 301 20.00 7.63 -1.91
CA LEU A 301 18.95 6.71 -1.45
C LEU A 301 19.47 5.29 -1.23
N GLN A 302 20.48 4.83 -1.99
CA GLN A 302 21.00 3.45 -1.88
C GLN A 302 22.21 3.35 -0.96
N ASP A 303 23.08 4.36 -1.00
CA ASP A 303 24.33 4.29 -0.27
C ASP A 303 24.29 4.97 1.10
N GLY A 304 23.32 5.85 1.37
CA GLY A 304 23.18 6.59 2.64
C GLY A 304 23.62 8.05 2.62
N GLU A 305 23.63 8.65 3.80
CA GLU A 305 23.81 10.09 4.04
C GLU A 305 25.04 10.40 4.90
N SER A 306 25.80 11.43 4.53
CA SER A 306 26.91 11.96 5.32
C SER A 306 26.63 13.40 5.73
N TYR A 307 26.55 13.61 7.04
CA TYR A 307 26.28 14.90 7.66
C TYR A 307 27.50 15.41 8.44
N ASP A 308 28.02 16.58 8.08
CA ASP A 308 29.08 17.27 8.79
C ASP A 308 28.52 18.52 9.48
N ALA A 309 28.31 18.43 10.80
CA ALA A 309 27.72 19.51 11.59
C ALA A 309 28.60 20.77 11.60
N ARG A 310 29.89 20.68 11.25
CA ARG A 310 30.76 21.86 11.10
C ARG A 310 30.31 22.77 9.95
N GLY A 311 29.55 22.23 9.00
CA GLY A 311 28.94 22.96 7.89
C GLY A 311 27.59 23.61 8.22
N GLU A 312 27.07 23.45 9.44
CA GLU A 312 25.82 24.09 9.85
C GLU A 312 25.90 25.62 9.86
N ARG A 313 24.83 26.27 9.40
CA ARG A 313 24.69 27.73 9.40
C ARG A 313 23.54 28.14 10.31
N ALA A 314 23.81 28.36 11.59
CA ALA A 314 22.77 28.64 12.58
C ALA A 314 21.86 29.82 12.16
N GLY A 315 20.54 29.59 12.16
CA GLY A 315 19.54 30.63 11.86
C GLY A 315 19.41 31.00 10.38
N TRP A 316 20.04 30.27 9.45
CA TRP A 316 20.02 30.59 8.01
C TRP A 316 18.62 30.71 7.41
N ASP A 317 17.64 29.99 7.96
CA ASP A 317 16.24 29.97 7.53
C ASP A 317 15.31 30.83 8.39
N ARG A 318 15.88 31.78 9.14
CA ARG A 318 15.14 32.77 9.95
C ARG A 318 15.27 34.18 9.36
N PRO A 319 14.30 35.07 9.63
CA PRO A 319 14.44 36.50 9.32
C PRO A 319 15.63 37.09 10.07
N GLY A 320 16.21 38.18 9.54
CA GLY A 320 17.39 38.84 10.10
C GLY A 320 18.74 38.17 9.85
N PHE A 321 18.81 37.02 9.18
CA PHE A 321 20.08 36.37 8.83
C PHE A 321 20.79 37.10 7.68
N ASP A 322 22.06 37.47 7.91
CA ASP A 322 22.93 38.09 6.92
C ASP A 322 23.46 37.04 5.90
N ALA A 323 22.90 37.09 4.69
CA ALA A 323 23.33 36.27 3.56
C ALA A 323 24.08 37.06 2.50
N SER A 324 24.67 38.21 2.84
CA SER A 324 25.48 39.01 1.92
C SER A 324 26.68 38.26 1.33
N THR A 325 27.19 37.25 2.05
CA THR A 325 28.30 36.38 1.62
C THR A 325 27.85 35.14 0.84
N TRP A 326 26.53 34.90 0.72
CA TRP A 326 26.00 33.79 -0.06
C TRP A 326 26.00 34.16 -1.54
N ALA A 327 26.20 33.16 -2.40
CA ALA A 327 26.18 33.39 -3.84
C ALA A 327 24.75 33.64 -4.33
N PRO A 328 24.54 34.46 -5.38
CA PRO A 328 23.25 34.48 -6.08
C PRO A 328 22.94 33.10 -6.64
N VAL A 329 21.66 32.72 -6.68
CA VAL A 329 21.24 31.48 -7.35
C VAL A 329 21.39 31.57 -8.87
N THR A 330 21.49 30.44 -9.53
CA THR A 330 21.30 30.33 -10.97
C THR A 330 19.82 30.12 -11.26
N VAL A 331 19.20 31.04 -12.00
CA VAL A 331 17.86 30.85 -12.56
C VAL A 331 17.98 30.02 -13.83
N LEU A 332 17.31 28.86 -13.87
CA LEU A 332 17.32 28.00 -15.04
C LEU A 332 16.40 28.60 -16.12
N SER A 333 16.84 28.51 -17.39
CA SER A 333 16.13 29.10 -18.54
C SER A 333 15.03 28.19 -19.11
N ASP A 334 14.88 26.99 -18.55
CA ASP A 334 13.80 26.08 -18.92
C ASP A 334 12.46 26.53 -18.33
N GLY A 335 11.38 26.23 -19.05
CA GLY A 335 10.04 26.43 -18.52
C GLY A 335 9.78 25.58 -17.28
N VAL A 336 8.64 25.79 -16.63
CA VAL A 336 8.27 25.07 -15.40
C VAL A 336 8.10 23.55 -15.60
N GLY A 337 8.00 23.10 -16.86
CA GLY A 337 7.86 21.69 -17.22
C GLY A 337 6.46 21.14 -16.93
N ALA A 338 6.32 19.82 -16.96
CA ALA A 338 5.06 19.13 -16.69
C ALA A 338 4.84 18.93 -15.17
N LEU A 339 4.68 20.03 -14.45
CA LEU A 339 4.33 20.01 -13.04
C LEU A 339 2.88 19.58 -12.85
N VAL A 340 2.65 18.57 -12.01
CA VAL A 340 1.32 18.08 -11.66
C VAL A 340 1.14 18.03 -10.15
N PRO A 341 -0.08 18.26 -9.61
CA PRO A 341 -0.33 18.06 -8.19
C PRO A 341 -0.11 16.59 -7.82
N GLN A 342 0.52 16.34 -6.68
CA GLN A 342 0.72 14.99 -6.17
C GLN A 342 -0.64 14.29 -5.91
N PRO A 343 -0.96 13.20 -6.63
CA PRO A 343 -2.24 12.53 -6.48
C PRO A 343 -2.25 11.49 -5.35
N ASP A 344 -1.09 10.92 -4.99
CA ASP A 344 -0.91 9.88 -3.97
C ASP A 344 -0.63 10.43 -2.55
N GLU A 345 -0.61 9.52 -1.59
CA GLU A 345 -0.16 9.77 -0.22
C GLU A 345 1.35 10.02 -0.19
N PRO A 346 1.80 11.13 0.43
CA PRO A 346 3.22 11.42 0.52
C PRO A 346 3.94 10.43 1.44
N VAL A 347 5.24 10.31 1.26
CA VAL A 347 6.08 9.54 2.18
C VAL A 347 6.18 10.27 3.52
N ARG A 348 5.93 9.56 4.63
CA ARG A 348 6.00 10.08 6.00
C ARG A 348 6.69 9.10 6.95
N ALA A 349 7.02 9.58 8.14
CA ALA A 349 7.33 8.73 9.27
C ALA A 349 6.03 8.13 9.81
N THR A 350 5.83 6.83 9.64
CA THR A 350 4.56 6.13 9.92
C THR A 350 4.58 5.34 11.23
N GLU A 351 5.76 5.01 11.76
CA GLU A 351 5.94 4.37 13.08
C GLU A 351 7.36 4.57 13.60
N VAL A 352 7.55 4.38 14.90
CA VAL A 352 8.86 4.37 15.57
C VAL A 352 9.06 3.04 16.27
N LEU A 353 10.13 2.34 15.93
CA LEU A 353 10.58 1.12 16.59
C LEU A 353 11.76 1.43 17.50
N THR A 354 11.76 0.93 18.73
CA THR A 354 12.91 1.08 19.65
C THR A 354 13.71 -0.22 19.67
N ALA A 355 15.04 -0.14 19.66
CA ALA A 355 15.88 -1.31 19.71
C ALA A 355 15.60 -2.14 20.98
N ARG A 356 15.46 -3.45 20.79
CA ARG A 356 15.13 -4.40 21.85
C ARG A 356 16.37 -4.89 22.58
N THR A 357 17.46 -5.07 21.84
CA THR A 357 18.71 -5.62 22.36
C THR A 357 19.90 -4.89 21.74
N ARG A 358 21.05 -5.00 22.43
CA ARG A 358 22.38 -4.57 21.97
C ARG A 358 23.36 -5.71 22.18
N ASN A 359 24.17 -6.04 21.18
CA ASN A 359 25.34 -6.91 21.30
C ASN A 359 26.61 -6.20 20.81
N THR A 360 27.77 -6.82 21.06
CA THR A 360 29.10 -6.26 20.74
C THR A 360 29.97 -7.35 20.13
N PRO A 361 29.82 -7.63 18.82
CA PRO A 361 30.55 -8.72 18.15
C PRO A 361 32.06 -8.48 18.10
N ALA A 362 32.51 -7.22 18.15
CA ALA A 362 33.91 -6.84 18.32
C ALA A 362 34.01 -5.56 19.15
N PRO A 363 35.17 -5.28 19.80
CA PRO A 363 35.39 -4.03 20.50
C PRO A 363 35.13 -2.81 19.60
N GLY A 364 34.20 -1.93 20.01
CA GLY A 364 33.83 -0.72 19.26
C GLY A 364 32.79 -0.92 18.15
N GLU A 365 32.31 -2.14 17.93
CA GLU A 365 31.17 -2.47 17.05
C GLU A 365 29.94 -2.76 17.90
N TYR A 366 28.92 -1.89 17.85
CA TYR A 366 27.70 -2.04 18.63
C TYR A 366 26.51 -2.32 17.71
N VAL A 367 25.94 -3.51 17.80
CA VAL A 367 24.83 -3.95 16.95
C VAL A 367 23.54 -3.95 17.76
N TYR A 368 22.47 -3.39 17.19
CA TYR A 368 21.16 -3.22 17.80
C TYR A 368 20.11 -3.94 16.96
N ASP A 369 19.22 -4.72 17.61
CA ASP A 369 18.10 -5.40 16.95
C ASP A 369 16.79 -4.65 17.23
N LEU A 370 16.13 -4.15 16.18
CA LEU A 370 14.80 -3.54 16.29
C LEU A 370 13.68 -4.59 16.48
N GLY A 371 13.97 -5.85 16.19
CA GLY A 371 13.05 -6.98 16.23
C GLY A 371 12.08 -7.08 15.04
N GLN A 372 12.29 -6.25 14.02
CA GLN A 372 11.46 -6.16 12.82
C GLN A 372 12.33 -5.64 11.65
N ASN A 373 12.29 -6.32 10.51
CA ASN A 373 12.83 -5.78 9.26
C ASN A 373 11.90 -4.66 8.76
N MET A 374 12.37 -3.42 8.85
CA MET A 374 11.63 -2.21 8.54
C MET A 374 12.31 -1.42 7.42
N VAL A 375 11.62 -0.40 6.90
CA VAL A 375 12.16 0.50 5.88
C VAL A 375 12.14 1.91 6.40
N GLY A 376 13.28 2.60 6.33
CA GLY A 376 13.42 3.96 6.83
C GLY A 376 14.84 4.28 7.25
N VAL A 377 15.00 4.92 8.41
CA VAL A 377 16.31 5.39 8.91
C VAL A 377 16.42 5.22 10.43
N ALA A 378 17.64 5.18 10.97
CA ALA A 378 17.82 5.23 12.41
C ALA A 378 17.74 6.66 12.96
N ARG A 379 17.17 6.81 14.16
CA ARG A 379 17.28 8.00 15.01
C ARG A 379 18.04 7.61 16.27
N VAL A 380 19.16 8.27 16.52
CA VAL A 380 20.05 7.90 17.62
C VAL A 380 20.46 9.12 18.44
N ARG A 381 20.43 8.98 19.77
CA ARG A 381 21.09 9.92 20.67
C ARG A 381 22.58 9.65 20.71
N LEU A 382 23.37 10.54 20.10
CA LEU A 382 24.83 10.42 19.99
C LEU A 382 25.54 11.40 20.91
N ARG A 383 26.64 10.98 21.51
CA ARG A 383 27.54 11.82 22.30
C ARG A 383 28.96 11.70 21.75
N GLY A 384 29.58 12.82 21.40
CA GLY A 384 30.90 12.80 20.77
C GLY A 384 31.66 14.11 20.95
N LYS A 385 32.91 14.11 20.46
CA LYS A 385 33.84 15.23 20.50
C LYS A 385 33.90 15.95 19.15
N ALA A 386 34.28 17.22 19.14
CA ALA A 386 34.48 17.99 17.92
C ALA A 386 35.37 17.23 16.90
N GLY A 387 34.91 17.11 15.65
CA GLY A 387 35.61 16.41 14.57
C GLY A 387 35.53 14.88 14.61
N GLN A 388 34.95 14.28 15.65
CA GLN A 388 34.68 12.84 15.69
C GLN A 388 33.56 12.50 14.69
N THR A 389 33.73 11.41 13.95
CA THR A 389 32.72 10.87 13.02
C THR A 389 32.17 9.55 13.53
N VAL A 390 30.85 9.46 13.63
CA VAL A 390 30.11 8.24 13.96
C VAL A 390 29.54 7.66 12.68
N ARG A 391 29.60 6.34 12.54
CA ARG A 391 29.05 5.61 11.39
C ARG A 391 27.94 4.68 11.82
N LEU A 392 26.82 4.75 11.11
CA LEU A 392 25.66 3.88 11.24
C LEU A 392 25.58 3.01 9.98
N ARG A 393 25.71 1.68 10.12
CA ARG A 393 25.44 0.73 9.04
C ARG A 393 24.13 0.01 9.30
N TYR A 394 23.54 -0.54 8.24
CA TYR A 394 22.28 -1.26 8.31
C TYR A 394 22.39 -2.68 7.72
N ALA A 395 21.58 -3.61 8.22
CA ALA A 395 21.47 -4.98 7.68
C ALA A 395 20.06 -5.56 7.88
N GLU A 396 19.61 -6.37 6.93
CA GLU A 396 18.37 -7.16 7.07
C GLU A 396 18.58 -8.36 7.99
N GLU A 397 19.75 -8.99 7.93
CA GLU A 397 20.12 -10.18 8.68
C GLU A 397 21.55 -10.12 9.24
N LEU A 398 21.81 -10.99 10.21
CA LEU A 398 23.14 -11.25 10.77
C LEU A 398 23.61 -12.64 10.37
N TYR A 399 24.92 -12.84 10.23
CA TYR A 399 25.47 -14.19 10.10
C TYR A 399 25.04 -15.03 11.32
N ARG A 400 24.55 -16.24 11.06
CA ARG A 400 23.95 -17.11 12.08
C ARG A 400 24.95 -18.08 12.71
N SER A 401 26.00 -18.44 11.98
CA SER A 401 26.96 -19.48 12.33
C SER A 401 28.42 -19.00 12.11
N GLY A 402 29.38 -19.83 12.53
CA GLY A 402 30.81 -19.60 12.26
C GLY A 402 31.44 -18.39 12.97
N GLU A 403 32.64 -18.01 12.53
CA GLU A 403 33.42 -16.91 13.12
C GLU A 403 32.76 -15.52 12.95
N GLN A 404 31.82 -15.41 12.00
CA GLN A 404 31.10 -14.17 11.72
C GLN A 404 29.78 -14.05 12.49
N SER A 405 29.40 -15.06 13.28
CA SER A 405 28.11 -15.09 14.00
C SER A 405 27.84 -13.79 14.77
N GLY A 406 26.66 -13.21 14.55
CA GLY A 406 26.23 -11.94 15.16
C GLY A 406 26.79 -10.67 14.51
N ARG A 407 27.63 -10.79 13.47
CA ARG A 407 28.04 -9.66 12.60
C ARG A 407 27.03 -9.47 11.46
N PHE A 408 27.07 -8.28 10.87
CA PHE A 408 26.22 -7.88 9.75
C PHE A 408 26.43 -8.73 8.51
N TYR A 409 25.33 -9.17 7.90
CA TYR A 409 25.32 -9.67 6.54
C TYR A 409 24.86 -8.56 5.60
N THR A 410 25.72 -8.17 4.65
CA THR A 410 25.44 -7.06 3.70
C THR A 410 25.66 -7.46 2.24
N ASP A 411 26.07 -8.69 1.95
CA ASP A 411 26.42 -9.08 0.58
C ASP A 411 25.21 -9.02 -0.35
N ASN A 412 24.00 -9.26 0.18
CA ASN A 412 22.75 -9.18 -0.58
C ASN A 412 22.38 -7.75 -1.03
N PHE A 413 23.03 -6.72 -0.48
CA PHE A 413 22.86 -5.33 -0.93
C PHE A 413 23.63 -5.01 -2.21
N ARG A 414 24.51 -5.92 -2.65
CA ARG A 414 25.33 -5.78 -3.85
C ARG A 414 26.17 -4.50 -3.81
N THR A 415 25.84 -3.49 -4.64
CA THR A 415 26.61 -2.24 -4.69
C THR A 415 26.10 -1.12 -3.78
N ALA A 416 24.94 -1.31 -3.12
CA ALA A 416 24.38 -0.34 -2.18
C ALA A 416 25.18 -0.33 -0.87
N LYS A 417 25.73 0.83 -0.49
CA LYS A 417 26.56 0.95 0.72
C LYS A 417 25.79 0.94 2.03
N VAL A 418 24.51 1.36 2.01
CA VAL A 418 23.61 1.41 3.19
C VAL A 418 24.30 1.92 4.47
N THR A 419 24.93 3.09 4.39
CA THR A 419 25.75 3.63 5.50
C THR A 419 25.55 5.12 5.66
N ASP A 420 25.22 5.54 6.89
CA ASP A 420 25.12 6.95 7.26
C ASP A 420 26.28 7.38 8.17
N THR A 421 26.66 8.65 8.10
CA THR A 421 27.71 9.21 8.96
C THR A 421 27.33 10.58 9.53
N TYR A 422 27.73 10.83 10.78
CA TYR A 422 27.57 12.11 11.46
C TYR A 422 28.92 12.58 12.03
N THR A 423 29.35 13.78 11.66
CA THR A 423 30.57 14.41 12.19
C THR A 423 30.20 15.57 13.12
N PHE A 424 30.70 15.53 14.36
CA PHE A 424 30.41 16.51 15.39
C PHE A 424 31.11 17.85 15.13
N ALA A 425 30.40 18.96 15.33
CA ALA A 425 30.98 20.30 15.26
C ALA A 425 31.72 20.70 16.54
N ARG A 426 31.26 20.18 17.67
CA ARG A 426 31.70 20.50 19.02
C ARG A 426 31.48 19.30 19.94
N ASP A 427 32.01 19.38 21.15
CA ASP A 427 31.74 18.40 22.19
C ASP A 427 30.29 18.55 22.68
N GLU A 428 29.42 17.61 22.30
CA GLU A 428 28.00 17.72 22.60
C GLU A 428 27.27 16.37 22.58
N THR A 429 25.98 16.43 22.89
CA THR A 429 25.03 15.32 22.68
C THR A 429 23.96 15.78 21.70
N VAL A 430 23.76 15.02 20.63
CA VAL A 430 22.77 15.32 19.58
C VAL A 430 21.79 14.16 19.42
N VAL A 431 20.65 14.44 18.79
CA VAL A 431 19.80 13.41 18.21
C VAL A 431 20.00 13.46 16.70
N TYR A 432 20.69 12.48 16.15
CA TYR A 432 20.92 12.37 14.72
C TYR A 432 19.84 11.48 14.09
N GLN A 433 19.28 11.95 12.98
CA GLN A 433 18.39 11.18 12.11
C GLN A 433 18.71 11.59 10.66
N PRO A 434 19.03 10.65 9.77
CA PRO A 434 19.20 10.95 8.36
C PRO A 434 17.95 11.59 7.75
N THR A 435 18.14 12.49 6.77
CA THR A 435 17.05 13.32 6.21
C THR A 435 16.63 12.90 4.80
N PHE A 436 17.60 12.57 3.95
CA PHE A 436 17.45 12.44 2.50
C PHE A 436 17.81 11.03 1.97
N THR A 437 17.72 10.02 2.83
CA THR A 437 17.98 8.61 2.47
C THR A 437 16.95 7.67 3.10
N GLN A 438 17.00 6.40 2.73
CA GLN A 438 16.19 5.32 3.27
C GLN A 438 16.91 3.97 3.11
N HIS A 439 16.67 3.04 4.03
CA HIS A 439 17.29 1.71 4.06
C HIS A 439 16.25 0.66 4.44
N GLY A 440 16.38 -0.57 3.91
CA GLY A 440 15.66 -1.74 4.41
C GLY A 440 16.54 -2.52 5.39
N PHE A 441 16.10 -2.64 6.65
CA PHE A 441 16.92 -3.23 7.72
C PHE A 441 16.13 -3.65 8.96
N ARG A 442 16.69 -4.60 9.69
CA ARG A 442 16.30 -4.94 11.07
C ARG A 442 17.35 -4.51 12.09
N TYR A 443 18.61 -4.54 11.68
CA TYR A 443 19.76 -4.34 12.56
C TYR A 443 20.46 -3.02 12.23
N VAL A 444 20.94 -2.33 13.28
CA VAL A 444 21.76 -1.11 13.17
C VAL A 444 23.11 -1.36 13.84
N GLU A 445 24.21 -1.10 13.14
CA GLU A 445 25.56 -1.12 13.71
C GLU A 445 26.04 0.31 13.89
N ILE A 446 26.53 0.63 15.09
CA ILE A 446 27.10 1.93 15.42
C ILE A 446 28.58 1.76 15.74
N THR A 447 29.43 2.49 15.01
CA THR A 447 30.89 2.51 15.17
C THR A 447 31.41 3.95 15.27
N GLY A 448 32.62 4.13 15.81
CA GLY A 448 33.25 5.45 15.95
C GLY A 448 32.94 6.19 17.26
N LEU A 449 32.39 5.49 18.27
CA LEU A 449 32.09 6.04 19.60
C LEU A 449 32.92 5.39 20.70
N ASP A 450 33.34 6.20 21.68
CA ASP A 450 34.02 5.75 22.89
C ASP A 450 33.05 5.03 23.85
N THR A 451 31.77 5.41 23.84
CA THR A 451 30.71 4.84 24.68
C THR A 451 29.50 4.52 23.81
N PRO A 452 28.99 3.27 23.85
CA PRO A 452 27.81 2.92 23.07
C PRO A 452 26.56 3.64 23.58
N PRO A 453 25.64 4.02 22.68
CA PRO A 453 24.27 4.37 23.07
C PRO A 453 23.60 3.24 23.85
N GLU A 454 22.65 3.58 24.71
CA GLU A 454 21.75 2.58 25.29
C GLU A 454 20.76 2.09 24.23
N ALA A 455 20.25 0.86 24.35
CA ALA A 455 19.31 0.33 23.37
C ALA A 455 18.05 1.21 23.22
N GLY A 456 17.57 1.80 24.33
CA GLY A 456 16.44 2.73 24.32
C GLY A 456 16.69 4.06 23.59
N ASP A 457 17.96 4.39 23.33
CA ASP A 457 18.39 5.59 22.60
C ASP A 457 18.55 5.35 21.10
N VAL A 458 18.37 4.10 20.63
CA VAL A 458 18.42 3.72 19.21
C VAL A 458 17.02 3.37 18.74
N GLN A 459 16.53 4.15 17.78
CA GLN A 459 15.19 3.99 17.22
C GLN A 459 15.27 3.81 15.71
N GLY A 460 14.41 2.97 15.14
CA GLY A 460 14.10 2.93 13.72
C GLY A 460 12.88 3.79 13.42
N ILE A 461 13.00 4.75 12.51
CA ILE A 461 11.92 5.61 12.04
C ILE A 461 11.39 5.02 10.73
N VAL A 462 10.22 4.39 10.78
CA VAL A 462 9.63 3.70 9.64
C VAL A 462 9.10 4.72 8.63
N LEU A 463 9.59 4.64 7.40
CA LEU A 463 9.21 5.50 6.29
C LEU A 463 8.38 4.72 5.27
N GLY A 464 7.38 5.38 4.69
CA GLY A 464 6.55 4.84 3.61
C GLY A 464 5.50 5.85 3.18
N SER A 465 4.89 5.64 2.02
CA SER A 465 3.68 6.36 1.62
C SER A 465 2.58 6.07 2.65
N ASP A 466 1.94 7.13 3.13
CA ASP A 466 1.06 7.11 4.30
C ASP A 466 -0.37 6.62 3.97
N LEU A 467 -0.47 5.42 3.41
CA LEU A 467 -1.75 4.82 3.01
C LEU A 467 -2.57 4.45 4.26
N PRO A 468 -3.88 4.79 4.30
CA PRO A 468 -4.76 4.35 5.37
C PRO A 468 -4.87 2.82 5.46
N ASN A 469 -4.70 2.26 6.65
CA ASN A 469 -5.01 0.85 6.89
C ASN A 469 -6.53 0.63 6.85
N THR A 470 -6.97 -0.30 6.00
CA THR A 470 -8.39 -0.58 5.79
C THR A 470 -8.77 -1.99 6.26
N GLY A 471 -7.88 -2.98 6.14
CA GLY A 471 -8.16 -4.34 6.57
C GLY A 471 -7.36 -4.78 7.77
N ASP A 472 -7.96 -5.62 8.62
CA ASP A 472 -7.31 -6.38 9.70
C ASP A 472 -7.67 -7.87 9.62
N LEU A 473 -6.70 -8.74 9.89
CA LEU A 473 -6.90 -10.18 10.01
C LEU A 473 -6.05 -10.68 11.18
N ARG A 474 -6.68 -11.27 12.18
CA ARG A 474 -6.03 -11.87 13.34
C ARG A 474 -6.47 -13.31 13.49
N LEU A 475 -5.52 -14.19 13.76
CA LEU A 475 -5.74 -15.62 13.82
C LEU A 475 -5.24 -16.16 15.16
N ALA A 476 -5.99 -17.05 15.79
CA ALA A 476 -5.53 -17.79 16.97
C ALA A 476 -4.58 -18.93 16.60
N HIS A 477 -3.62 -18.67 15.71
CA HIS A 477 -2.56 -19.58 15.30
C HIS A 477 -1.25 -18.78 15.16
N PRO A 478 -0.26 -18.95 16.06
CA PRO A 478 0.91 -18.06 16.13
C PRO A 478 1.67 -17.90 14.81
N MET A 479 1.88 -18.99 14.08
CA MET A 479 2.58 -18.95 12.79
C MET A 479 1.81 -18.17 11.72
N LEU A 480 0.48 -18.32 11.65
CA LEU A 480 -0.34 -17.66 10.64
C LEU A 480 -0.55 -16.19 10.97
N ASP A 481 -0.69 -15.86 12.26
CA ASP A 481 -0.76 -14.47 12.71
C ASP A 481 0.57 -13.75 12.43
N GLN A 482 1.71 -14.43 12.63
CA GLN A 482 3.01 -13.90 12.24
C GLN A 482 3.15 -13.76 10.72
N LEU A 483 2.64 -14.71 9.92
CA LEU A 483 2.61 -14.59 8.46
C LEU A 483 1.82 -13.34 8.01
N VAL A 484 0.62 -13.09 8.57
CA VAL A 484 -0.15 -11.86 8.27
C VAL A 484 0.65 -10.59 8.59
N ARG A 485 1.40 -10.60 9.71
CA ARG A 485 2.27 -9.46 10.08
C ARG A 485 3.42 -9.31 9.07
N ASN A 486 4.06 -10.41 8.66
CA ASN A 486 5.14 -10.39 7.66
C ASN A 486 4.67 -9.80 6.33
N ILE A 487 3.47 -10.17 5.88
CA ILE A 487 2.85 -9.62 4.66
C ILE A 487 2.65 -8.11 4.80
N ARG A 488 2.10 -7.64 5.92
CA ARG A 488 1.89 -6.20 6.17
C ARG A 488 3.19 -5.40 6.16
N TRP A 489 4.22 -5.91 6.83
CA TRP A 489 5.53 -5.26 6.86
C TRP A 489 6.21 -5.29 5.49
N GLY A 490 6.03 -6.36 4.72
CA GLY A 490 6.52 -6.47 3.34
C GLY A 490 5.90 -5.42 2.41
N GLN A 491 4.57 -5.27 2.46
CA GLN A 491 3.85 -4.22 1.73
C GLN A 491 4.34 -2.83 2.13
N ARG A 492 4.30 -2.55 3.44
CA ARG A 492 4.65 -1.23 3.98
C ARG A 492 6.06 -0.81 3.60
N GLY A 493 7.01 -1.75 3.66
CA GLY A 493 8.40 -1.48 3.31
C GLY A 493 8.59 -1.09 1.85
N ASN A 494 7.79 -1.66 0.95
CA ASN A 494 7.94 -1.44 -0.48
C ASN A 494 6.95 -0.44 -1.08
N PHE A 495 6.13 0.21 -0.26
CA PHE A 495 5.22 1.27 -0.70
C PHE A 495 5.82 2.62 -0.33
N LEU A 496 6.84 3.05 -1.08
CA LEU A 496 7.52 4.32 -0.89
C LEU A 496 7.59 5.05 -2.24
N SER A 497 6.63 5.94 -2.46
CA SER A 497 6.40 6.67 -3.73
C SER A 497 6.04 5.83 -4.97
N ILE A 498 6.51 4.59 -5.06
CA ILE A 498 6.17 3.56 -6.05
C ILE A 498 6.15 2.18 -5.37
N PRO A 499 5.46 1.16 -5.91
CA PRO A 499 5.49 -0.21 -5.39
C PRO A 499 6.80 -0.90 -5.79
N THR A 500 7.81 -0.88 -4.93
CA THR A 500 9.14 -1.46 -5.23
C THR A 500 9.17 -2.98 -5.11
N ASP A 501 10.15 -3.65 -5.71
CA ASP A 501 10.47 -5.06 -5.46
C ASP A 501 11.03 -5.29 -4.05
N THR A 502 12.13 -4.61 -3.73
CA THR A 502 12.80 -4.64 -2.43
C THR A 502 13.15 -3.22 -2.02
N PRO A 503 13.16 -2.91 -0.72
CA PRO A 503 13.53 -1.59 -0.24
C PRO A 503 15.02 -1.46 0.10
N ALA A 504 15.80 -2.53 -0.03
CA ALA A 504 17.11 -2.62 0.61
C ALA A 504 18.30 -2.51 -0.37
N ARG A 505 18.45 -3.44 -1.31
CA ARG A 505 19.60 -3.47 -2.25
C ARG A 505 19.60 -2.34 -3.27
N ASP A 506 20.60 -2.32 -4.14
CA ASP A 506 20.72 -1.46 -5.32
C ASP A 506 19.71 -1.80 -6.43
N GLU A 507 18.42 -1.74 -6.11
CA GLU A 507 17.33 -1.97 -7.05
C GLU A 507 16.18 -1.02 -6.77
N ARG A 508 15.22 -1.41 -5.92
CA ARG A 508 14.13 -0.57 -5.43
C ARG A 508 13.31 0.00 -6.58
N LEU A 509 13.02 -0.85 -7.56
CA LEU A 509 12.38 -0.50 -8.83
C LEU A 509 10.91 -0.91 -8.81
N GLY A 510 10.07 -0.18 -9.54
CA GLY A 510 8.65 -0.50 -9.66
C GLY A 510 8.39 -1.68 -10.59
N TRP A 511 8.81 -2.87 -10.18
CA TRP A 511 8.63 -4.10 -10.95
C TRP A 511 7.16 -4.43 -11.12
N THR A 512 6.75 -4.55 -12.39
CA THR A 512 5.35 -4.68 -12.76
C THR A 512 4.76 -6.04 -12.35
N GLY A 513 5.53 -7.13 -12.47
CA GLY A 513 5.08 -8.49 -12.11
C GLY A 513 4.77 -8.65 -10.63
N ASP A 514 5.62 -8.07 -9.78
CA ASP A 514 5.50 -8.14 -8.33
C ASP A 514 4.17 -7.51 -7.87
N ILE A 515 3.90 -6.28 -8.29
CA ILE A 515 2.65 -5.59 -7.90
C ILE A 515 1.43 -6.18 -8.61
N SER A 516 1.59 -6.76 -9.81
CA SER A 516 0.54 -7.49 -10.50
C SER A 516 -0.03 -8.61 -9.62
N VAL A 517 0.84 -9.45 -9.05
CA VAL A 517 0.41 -10.59 -8.22
C VAL A 517 -0.01 -10.17 -6.81
N PHE A 518 0.56 -9.09 -6.27
CA PHE A 518 0.32 -8.68 -4.89
C PHE A 518 -0.84 -7.67 -4.71
N SER A 519 -1.22 -6.95 -5.77
CA SER A 519 -2.26 -5.89 -5.68
C SER A 519 -3.61 -6.32 -5.08
N PRO A 520 -4.10 -7.58 -5.22
CA PRO A 520 -5.30 -8.02 -4.51
C PRO A 520 -5.11 -8.01 -2.98
N THR A 521 -3.98 -8.55 -2.49
CA THR A 521 -3.65 -8.53 -1.06
C THR A 521 -3.42 -7.10 -0.57
N ALA A 522 -2.68 -6.30 -1.33
CA ALA A 522 -2.39 -4.91 -0.98
C ALA A 522 -3.65 -4.09 -0.73
N SER A 523 -4.65 -4.26 -1.62
CA SER A 523 -5.91 -3.53 -1.60
C SER A 523 -6.90 -4.03 -0.54
N ARG A 524 -6.61 -5.16 0.12
CA ARG A 524 -7.33 -5.56 1.35
C ARG A 524 -6.72 -4.94 2.59
N LEU A 525 -5.39 -4.81 2.64
CA LEU A 525 -4.67 -4.36 3.82
C LEU A 525 -4.76 -2.84 3.98
N GLN A 526 -4.59 -2.09 2.89
CA GLN A 526 -4.58 -0.63 2.87
C GLN A 526 -5.43 -0.07 1.73
N ASP A 527 -5.83 1.19 1.83
CA ASP A 527 -6.47 1.90 0.73
C ASP A 527 -5.44 2.26 -0.34
N THR A 528 -5.39 1.46 -1.41
CA THR A 528 -4.42 1.59 -2.50
C THR A 528 -4.87 2.52 -3.62
N ARG A 529 -6.07 3.12 -3.51
CA ARG A 529 -6.68 3.87 -4.63
C ARG A 529 -5.80 5.00 -5.14
N ALA A 530 -5.28 5.86 -4.27
CA ALA A 530 -4.49 7.00 -4.70
C ALA A 530 -3.06 6.59 -5.10
N PHE A 531 -2.37 5.83 -4.25
CA PHE A 531 -1.03 5.30 -4.52
C PHE A 531 -0.93 4.52 -5.84
N LEU A 532 -1.78 3.52 -6.07
CA LEU A 532 -1.73 2.73 -7.30
C LEU A 532 -2.30 3.51 -8.50
N SER A 533 -3.23 4.45 -8.31
CA SER A 533 -3.62 5.35 -9.42
C SER A 533 -2.45 6.22 -9.89
N LYS A 534 -1.65 6.75 -8.96
CA LYS A 534 -0.44 7.51 -9.29
C LYS A 534 0.56 6.62 -10.03
N TRP A 535 0.82 5.41 -9.54
CA TRP A 535 1.73 4.51 -10.25
C TRP A 535 1.19 4.10 -11.63
N MET A 536 -0.12 3.91 -11.77
CA MET A 536 -0.75 3.69 -13.07
C MET A 536 -0.63 4.90 -14.00
N ASP A 537 -0.58 6.13 -13.48
CA ASP A 537 -0.21 7.29 -14.27
C ASP A 537 1.24 7.16 -14.79
N ASP A 538 2.18 6.60 -14.01
CA ASP A 538 3.57 6.35 -14.44
C ASP A 538 3.61 5.22 -15.49
N VAL A 539 2.76 4.19 -15.36
CA VAL A 539 2.65 3.09 -16.34
C VAL A 539 2.12 3.60 -17.68
N ARG A 540 1.13 4.50 -17.66
CA ARG A 540 0.64 5.14 -18.90
C ARG A 540 1.71 6.00 -19.56
N ASP A 541 2.50 6.72 -18.77
CA ASP A 541 3.66 7.46 -19.29
C ASP A 541 4.67 6.49 -19.93
N ALA A 542 4.87 5.30 -19.38
CA ALA A 542 5.81 4.31 -19.91
C ALA A 542 5.28 3.49 -21.10
N GLN A 543 4.00 3.62 -21.48
CA GLN A 543 3.43 2.80 -22.55
C GLN A 543 4.09 3.04 -23.90
N LYS A 544 4.49 1.95 -24.55
CA LYS A 544 5.14 1.93 -25.85
C LYS A 544 4.12 2.13 -26.99
N PRO A 545 4.56 2.53 -28.19
CA PRO A 545 3.67 2.71 -29.34
C PRO A 545 2.86 1.46 -29.75
N ASP A 546 3.41 0.26 -29.50
CA ASP A 546 2.74 -1.03 -29.75
C ASP A 546 1.65 -1.35 -28.73
N GLY A 547 1.53 -0.59 -27.63
CA GLY A 547 0.58 -0.81 -26.55
C GLY A 547 1.17 -1.55 -25.35
N ASN A 548 2.35 -2.17 -25.46
CA ASN A 548 3.01 -2.88 -24.36
C ASN A 548 3.72 -1.91 -23.40
N ILE A 549 4.19 -2.39 -22.25
CA ILE A 549 4.91 -1.61 -21.23
C ILE A 549 6.28 -2.22 -20.91
N PRO A 550 7.23 -1.46 -20.32
CA PRO A 550 8.47 -2.04 -19.77
C PRO A 550 8.22 -2.91 -18.54
N ALA A 551 9.20 -3.72 -18.13
CA ALA A 551 9.07 -4.60 -16.96
C ALA A 551 9.16 -3.86 -15.61
N ILE A 552 9.79 -2.68 -15.59
CA ILE A 552 9.84 -1.75 -14.44
C ILE A 552 9.19 -0.41 -14.80
N VAL A 553 8.56 0.25 -13.85
CA VAL A 553 7.98 1.58 -14.03
C VAL A 553 8.18 2.43 -12.76
N PRO A 554 8.83 3.61 -12.81
CA PRO A 554 9.50 4.22 -13.97
C PRO A 554 10.66 3.35 -14.51
N PHE A 555 11.03 3.56 -15.79
CA PHE A 555 12.03 2.75 -16.52
C PHE A 555 13.27 3.57 -16.91
N PRO A 556 14.10 3.95 -15.91
CA PRO A 556 15.25 4.82 -16.12
C PRO A 556 16.22 4.23 -17.16
N ARG A 557 16.80 5.09 -18.01
CA ARG A 557 17.76 4.71 -19.06
C ARG A 557 17.25 3.64 -20.04
N ARG A 558 15.94 3.44 -20.15
CA ARG A 558 15.31 2.36 -20.94
C ARG A 558 15.80 0.95 -20.56
N GLN A 559 16.27 0.78 -19.32
CA GLN A 559 16.62 -0.53 -18.79
C GLN A 559 15.34 -1.34 -18.57
N PHE A 560 15.40 -2.63 -18.87
CA PHE A 560 14.25 -3.54 -18.78
C PHE A 560 13.03 -3.07 -19.61
N GLU A 561 13.29 -2.56 -20.82
CA GLU A 561 12.24 -2.17 -21.77
C GLU A 561 11.48 -3.38 -22.36
N GLU A 562 12.15 -4.52 -22.45
CA GLU A 562 11.51 -5.82 -22.68
C GLU A 562 10.82 -6.30 -21.41
N THR A 563 9.72 -7.02 -21.57
CA THR A 563 8.84 -7.50 -20.49
C THR A 563 8.28 -8.88 -20.85
N GLY A 564 7.46 -9.47 -20.00
CA GLY A 564 6.78 -10.74 -20.29
C GLY A 564 5.42 -10.88 -19.63
N VAL A 565 4.83 -12.05 -19.87
CA VAL A 565 3.53 -12.47 -19.32
C VAL A 565 3.55 -12.48 -17.79
N GLY A 566 2.60 -11.83 -17.15
CA GLY A 566 2.52 -11.64 -15.70
C GLY A 566 3.09 -10.31 -15.24
N TRP A 567 4.11 -9.79 -15.95
CA TRP A 567 4.70 -8.48 -15.72
C TRP A 567 3.90 -7.38 -16.40
N SER A 568 3.86 -7.37 -17.74
CA SER A 568 3.12 -6.30 -18.44
C SER A 568 1.60 -6.36 -18.25
N ASP A 569 1.08 -7.53 -17.86
CA ASP A 569 -0.32 -7.72 -17.49
C ASP A 569 -0.72 -6.91 -16.24
N ALA A 570 0.26 -6.37 -15.48
CA ALA A 570 0.05 -5.34 -14.44
C ALA A 570 -0.82 -4.18 -14.92
N PHE A 571 -0.78 -3.86 -16.21
CA PHE A 571 -1.58 -2.80 -16.78
C PHE A 571 -3.10 -3.06 -16.66
N ILE A 572 -3.51 -4.33 -16.60
CA ILE A 572 -4.91 -4.75 -16.42
C ILE A 572 -5.15 -5.22 -14.98
N THR A 573 -4.26 -6.05 -14.43
CA THR A 573 -4.46 -6.69 -13.11
C THR A 573 -4.53 -5.68 -11.98
N VAL A 574 -3.69 -4.63 -12.00
CA VAL A 574 -3.65 -3.61 -10.95
C VAL A 574 -4.92 -2.75 -10.91
N PRO A 575 -5.37 -2.12 -12.02
CA PRO A 575 -6.67 -1.44 -12.02
C PRO A 575 -7.83 -2.33 -11.62
N TYR A 576 -7.84 -3.59 -12.08
CA TYR A 576 -8.87 -4.56 -11.75
C TYR A 576 -8.89 -4.88 -10.26
N ALA A 577 -7.74 -5.13 -9.62
CA ALA A 577 -7.63 -5.44 -8.20
C ALA A 577 -8.14 -4.28 -7.31
N VAL A 578 -7.72 -3.05 -7.61
CA VAL A 578 -8.15 -1.85 -6.87
C VAL A 578 -9.65 -1.63 -7.01
N TRP A 579 -10.19 -1.75 -8.23
CA TRP A 579 -11.62 -1.64 -8.48
C TRP A 579 -12.41 -2.76 -7.79
N ARG A 580 -11.96 -4.01 -7.85
CA ARG A 580 -12.61 -5.13 -7.16
C ARG A 580 -12.64 -4.93 -5.65
N ALA A 581 -11.57 -4.45 -5.03
CA ALA A 581 -11.50 -4.22 -3.59
C ALA A 581 -12.36 -3.05 -3.11
N THR A 582 -12.53 -2.00 -3.93
CA THR A 582 -13.11 -0.73 -3.47
C THR A 582 -14.42 -0.34 -4.17
N GLY A 583 -14.71 -0.90 -5.34
CA GLY A 583 -15.83 -0.49 -6.19
C GLY A 583 -15.62 0.87 -6.88
N ASP A 584 -14.48 1.52 -6.67
CA ASP A 584 -14.12 2.79 -7.28
C ASP A 584 -13.60 2.56 -8.70
N SER A 585 -14.39 2.93 -9.71
CA SER A 585 -14.04 2.72 -11.12
C SER A 585 -13.18 3.83 -11.72
N ARG A 586 -12.72 4.83 -10.95
CA ARG A 586 -11.87 5.91 -11.48
C ARG A 586 -10.55 5.40 -12.02
N ILE A 587 -9.89 4.48 -11.31
CA ILE A 587 -8.63 3.89 -11.78
C ILE A 587 -8.84 3.17 -13.12
N VAL A 588 -9.97 2.49 -13.30
CA VAL A 588 -10.33 1.85 -14.57
C VAL A 588 -10.59 2.90 -15.65
N ARG A 589 -11.45 3.89 -15.37
CA ARG A 589 -11.82 4.96 -16.32
C ARG A 589 -10.61 5.74 -16.82
N ARG A 590 -9.69 6.12 -15.92
CA ARG A 590 -8.47 6.86 -16.26
C ARG A 590 -7.50 6.06 -17.11
N ASN A 591 -7.51 4.73 -16.99
CA ASN A 591 -6.60 3.83 -17.70
C ASN A 591 -7.24 3.15 -18.91
N TRP A 592 -8.54 3.28 -19.14
CA TRP A 592 -9.30 2.47 -20.09
C TRP A 592 -8.68 2.41 -21.49
N GLU A 593 -8.43 3.56 -22.10
CA GLU A 593 -7.87 3.61 -23.46
C GLU A 593 -6.43 3.05 -23.53
N ALA A 594 -5.64 3.20 -22.47
CA ALA A 594 -4.31 2.62 -22.42
C ALA A 594 -4.37 1.09 -22.25
N MET A 595 -5.27 0.60 -21.40
CA MET A 595 -5.54 -0.83 -21.23
C MET A 595 -6.05 -1.46 -22.53
N ARG A 596 -6.92 -0.78 -23.30
CA ARG A 596 -7.37 -1.28 -24.62
C ARG A 596 -6.22 -1.46 -25.60
N ARG A 597 -5.26 -0.52 -25.64
CA ARG A 597 -4.06 -0.66 -26.49
C ARG A 597 -3.20 -1.84 -26.06
N PHE A 598 -2.98 -2.02 -24.75
CA PHE A 598 -2.25 -3.17 -24.22
C PHE A 598 -3.00 -4.49 -24.51
N TYR A 599 -4.30 -4.53 -24.28
CA TYR A 599 -5.12 -5.70 -24.56
C TYR A 599 -5.10 -6.06 -26.05
N ARG A 600 -5.12 -5.07 -26.94
CA ARG A 600 -4.95 -5.30 -28.38
C ARG A 600 -3.58 -5.89 -28.72
N PHE A 601 -2.51 -5.41 -28.10
CA PHE A 601 -1.18 -6.01 -28.24
C PHE A 601 -1.17 -7.50 -27.86
N VAL A 602 -1.80 -7.86 -26.74
CA VAL A 602 -1.95 -9.27 -26.32
C VAL A 602 -2.84 -10.03 -27.31
N HIS A 603 -4.00 -9.50 -27.66
CA HIS A 603 -4.92 -10.13 -28.60
C HIS A 603 -4.27 -10.41 -29.97
N ASP A 604 -3.55 -9.45 -30.53
CA ASP A 604 -2.88 -9.60 -31.82
C ASP A 604 -1.77 -10.66 -31.77
N SER A 605 -1.10 -10.80 -30.63
CA SER A 605 -0.14 -11.88 -30.38
C SER A 605 -0.85 -13.26 -30.36
N ALA A 606 -1.92 -13.40 -29.56
CA ALA A 606 -2.67 -14.65 -29.42
C ALA A 606 -3.42 -15.10 -30.69
N THR A 607 -3.74 -14.16 -31.58
CA THR A 607 -4.52 -14.44 -32.79
C THR A 607 -3.68 -14.56 -34.06
N ARG A 608 -2.37 -14.32 -33.98
CA ARG A 608 -1.43 -14.32 -35.12
C ARG A 608 -1.54 -15.57 -35.99
N ASP A 609 -1.65 -16.74 -35.36
CA ASP A 609 -1.70 -18.04 -36.03
C ASP A 609 -3.13 -18.61 -36.15
N GLY A 610 -4.15 -17.82 -35.79
CA GLY A 610 -5.56 -18.21 -35.85
C GLY A 610 -6.00 -19.25 -34.83
N ASN A 611 -5.14 -19.62 -33.87
CA ASN A 611 -5.37 -20.68 -32.88
C ASN A 611 -5.76 -20.19 -31.47
N LEU A 612 -5.75 -18.88 -31.22
CA LEU A 612 -6.02 -18.26 -29.91
C LEU A 612 -5.03 -18.64 -28.80
N LEU A 613 -3.81 -19.06 -29.16
CA LEU A 613 -2.75 -19.41 -28.22
C LEU A 613 -1.75 -18.26 -28.13
N GLU A 614 -1.47 -17.81 -26.91
CA GLU A 614 -0.58 -16.67 -26.66
C GLU A 614 0.87 -17.14 -26.56
N GLU A 615 1.53 -17.40 -27.70
CA GLU A 615 2.92 -17.91 -27.72
C GLU A 615 3.95 -16.81 -28.02
N GLY A 616 3.49 -15.60 -28.39
CA GLY A 616 4.34 -14.54 -28.93
C GLY A 616 5.07 -13.67 -27.91
N ARG A 617 4.67 -13.69 -26.62
CA ARG A 617 5.25 -12.87 -25.55
C ARG A 617 6.34 -13.56 -24.72
N ALA A 618 7.07 -14.50 -25.32
CA ALA A 618 8.23 -15.14 -24.69
C ALA A 618 9.42 -14.17 -24.58
N SER A 619 10.06 -14.12 -23.41
CA SER A 619 11.20 -13.24 -23.12
C SER A 619 12.08 -13.79 -22.00
N TRP A 620 13.04 -12.98 -21.52
CA TRP A 620 13.78 -13.28 -20.29
C TRP A 620 12.88 -13.40 -19.04
N PHE A 621 11.60 -13.03 -19.13
CA PHE A 621 10.59 -13.17 -18.07
C PHE A 621 9.67 -14.40 -18.25
N SER A 622 9.89 -15.25 -19.26
CA SER A 622 9.07 -16.46 -19.48
C SER A 622 8.96 -17.39 -18.26
N GLY A 623 7.93 -18.24 -18.19
CA GLY A 623 7.75 -19.19 -17.08
C GLY A 623 7.40 -18.53 -15.74
N ASP A 624 7.40 -19.33 -14.68
CA ASP A 624 7.02 -18.88 -13.35
C ASP A 624 8.23 -18.46 -12.49
N TRP A 625 8.51 -17.16 -12.38
CA TRP A 625 9.72 -16.67 -11.73
C TRP A 625 9.94 -17.24 -10.32
N LEU A 626 11.13 -17.79 -10.07
CA LEU A 626 11.53 -18.42 -8.80
C LEU A 626 10.70 -19.65 -8.38
N HIS A 627 10.10 -20.35 -9.35
CA HIS A 627 9.54 -21.69 -9.13
C HIS A 627 10.62 -22.73 -8.78
N LEU A 628 10.17 -23.86 -8.21
CA LEU A 628 11.02 -24.97 -7.76
C LEU A 628 10.76 -26.27 -8.56
N ASP A 629 9.85 -26.24 -9.53
CA ASP A 629 9.60 -27.34 -10.46
C ASP A 629 10.70 -27.39 -11.53
N ASP A 630 11.16 -28.59 -11.89
CA ASP A 630 12.12 -28.77 -12.99
C ASP A 630 11.36 -28.95 -14.31
N VAL A 631 11.13 -27.84 -15.00
CA VAL A 631 10.37 -27.79 -16.26
C VAL A 631 11.04 -26.87 -17.28
N ASP A 632 10.80 -27.15 -18.57
CA ASP A 632 11.24 -26.23 -19.62
C ASP A 632 10.45 -24.92 -19.55
N ARG A 633 11.20 -23.84 -19.35
CA ARG A 633 10.69 -22.49 -19.13
C ARG A 633 9.84 -21.96 -20.30
N LEU A 634 10.19 -22.30 -21.54
CA LEU A 634 9.48 -21.83 -22.72
C LEU A 634 8.22 -22.65 -22.97
N GLU A 635 8.27 -23.96 -22.73
CA GLU A 635 7.08 -24.80 -22.80
C GLU A 635 6.07 -24.46 -21.71
N GLU A 636 6.51 -24.18 -20.48
CA GLU A 636 5.64 -23.73 -19.40
C GLU A 636 5.03 -22.35 -19.73
N HIS A 637 5.82 -21.45 -20.30
CA HIS A 637 5.36 -20.12 -20.70
C HIS A 637 4.15 -20.18 -21.63
N ARG A 638 4.11 -21.08 -22.63
CA ARG A 638 2.97 -21.20 -23.57
C ARG A 638 1.64 -21.42 -22.84
N VAL A 639 1.68 -22.24 -21.78
CA VAL A 639 0.51 -22.52 -20.93
C VAL A 639 0.14 -21.29 -20.10
N ILE A 640 1.11 -20.70 -19.39
CA ILE A 640 0.91 -19.52 -18.54
C ILE A 640 0.39 -18.33 -19.35
N ALA A 641 0.94 -18.10 -20.54
CA ALA A 641 0.62 -17.00 -21.43
C ALA A 641 -0.81 -17.07 -21.96
N THR A 642 -1.25 -18.26 -22.39
CA THR A 642 -2.63 -18.46 -22.84
C THR A 642 -3.62 -18.37 -21.67
N ALA A 643 -3.23 -18.81 -20.47
CA ALA A 643 -4.01 -18.63 -19.25
C ALA A 643 -4.22 -17.15 -18.91
N TYR A 644 -3.15 -16.34 -18.94
CA TYR A 644 -3.22 -14.90 -18.74
C TYR A 644 -4.04 -14.19 -19.81
N PHE A 645 -3.98 -14.63 -21.07
CA PHE A 645 -4.83 -14.06 -22.12
C PHE A 645 -6.31 -14.21 -21.79
N ALA A 646 -6.75 -15.43 -21.40
CA ALA A 646 -8.12 -15.67 -20.96
C ALA A 646 -8.50 -14.79 -19.75
N GLU A 647 -7.61 -14.69 -18.76
CA GLU A 647 -7.87 -13.91 -17.55
C GLU A 647 -7.96 -12.41 -17.82
N ASN A 648 -7.08 -11.87 -18.68
CA ASN A 648 -7.17 -10.49 -19.16
C ASN A 648 -8.46 -10.21 -19.91
N THR A 649 -8.89 -11.12 -20.80
CA THR A 649 -10.17 -11.00 -21.51
C THR A 649 -11.34 -10.93 -20.52
N ARG A 650 -11.34 -11.78 -19.48
CA ARG A 650 -12.36 -11.76 -18.42
C ARG A 650 -12.36 -10.44 -17.65
N MET A 651 -11.19 -9.98 -17.19
CA MET A 651 -11.05 -8.74 -16.44
C MET A 651 -11.46 -7.51 -17.26
N MET A 652 -11.05 -7.44 -18.53
CA MET A 652 -11.43 -6.37 -19.44
C MET A 652 -12.94 -6.33 -19.67
N ALA A 653 -13.59 -7.48 -19.90
CA ALA A 653 -15.04 -7.55 -20.07
C ALA A 653 -15.80 -7.07 -18.80
N GLU A 654 -15.35 -7.48 -17.62
CA GLU A 654 -15.96 -7.03 -16.36
C GLU A 654 -15.81 -5.52 -16.12
N MET A 655 -14.63 -4.98 -16.39
CA MET A 655 -14.36 -3.55 -16.29
C MET A 655 -15.13 -2.74 -17.34
N ALA A 656 -15.26 -3.26 -18.57
CA ALA A 656 -16.06 -2.64 -19.63
C ALA A 656 -17.51 -2.46 -19.19
N ARG A 657 -18.13 -3.52 -18.62
CA ARG A 657 -19.50 -3.44 -18.06
C ARG A 657 -19.61 -2.39 -16.95
N ALA A 658 -18.60 -2.27 -16.09
CA ALA A 658 -18.58 -1.29 -15.02
C ALA A 658 -18.48 0.16 -15.52
N LEU A 659 -17.89 0.38 -16.68
CA LEU A 659 -17.81 1.68 -17.35
C LEU A 659 -19.00 1.96 -18.30
N GLY A 660 -19.79 0.95 -18.64
CA GLY A 660 -20.86 1.05 -19.64
C GLY A 660 -20.37 0.86 -21.09
N GLU A 661 -19.16 0.32 -21.28
CA GLU A 661 -18.55 0.04 -22.58
C GLU A 661 -19.07 -1.29 -23.14
N THR A 662 -20.35 -1.32 -23.53
CA THR A 662 -21.06 -2.57 -23.84
C THR A 662 -20.44 -3.37 -24.99
N ALA A 663 -19.90 -2.71 -26.02
CA ALA A 663 -19.29 -3.40 -27.15
C ALA A 663 -18.03 -4.18 -26.75
N ASP A 664 -17.15 -3.58 -25.93
CA ASP A 664 -15.93 -4.23 -25.45
C ASP A 664 -16.29 -5.38 -24.47
N ALA A 665 -17.36 -5.23 -23.68
CA ALA A 665 -17.88 -6.30 -22.82
C ALA A 665 -18.39 -7.51 -23.61
N ASP A 666 -19.24 -7.26 -24.61
CA ASP A 666 -19.84 -8.31 -25.45
C ASP A 666 -18.76 -9.06 -26.26
N GLU A 667 -17.74 -8.35 -26.76
CA GLU A 667 -16.59 -8.97 -27.45
C GLU A 667 -15.85 -9.94 -26.53
N GLY A 668 -15.50 -9.49 -25.31
CA GLY A 668 -14.82 -10.33 -24.33
C GLY A 668 -15.65 -11.54 -23.91
N ASP A 669 -16.96 -11.37 -23.72
CA ASP A 669 -17.89 -12.44 -23.35
C ASP A 669 -18.03 -13.49 -24.46
N ALA A 670 -17.93 -13.09 -25.73
CA ALA A 670 -17.93 -14.00 -26.88
C ALA A 670 -16.57 -14.69 -27.11
N LEU A 671 -15.46 -14.04 -26.75
CA LEU A 671 -14.11 -14.54 -26.99
C LEU A 671 -13.63 -15.50 -25.89
N LEU A 672 -13.93 -15.21 -24.63
CA LEU A 672 -13.43 -15.99 -23.48
C LEU A 672 -13.72 -17.50 -23.58
N PRO A 673 -14.93 -17.97 -23.92
CA PRO A 673 -15.19 -19.40 -24.09
C PRO A 673 -14.33 -20.05 -25.19
N LYS A 674 -14.00 -19.30 -26.25
CA LYS A 674 -13.16 -19.79 -27.36
C LYS A 674 -11.70 -19.94 -26.93
N ILE A 675 -11.18 -18.98 -26.15
CA ILE A 675 -9.82 -19.08 -25.59
C ILE A 675 -9.73 -20.30 -24.66
N ARG A 676 -10.72 -20.52 -23.79
CA ARG A 676 -10.76 -21.69 -22.89
C ARG A 676 -10.79 -23.02 -23.66
N ALA A 677 -11.56 -23.08 -24.75
CA ALA A 677 -11.60 -24.25 -25.62
C ALA A 677 -10.24 -24.49 -26.31
N ALA A 678 -9.61 -23.43 -26.83
CA ALA A 678 -8.28 -23.52 -27.44
C ALA A 678 -7.21 -23.97 -26.44
N PHE A 679 -7.19 -23.39 -25.24
CA PHE A 679 -6.31 -23.79 -24.13
C PHE A 679 -6.49 -25.28 -23.81
N THR A 680 -7.74 -25.72 -23.62
CA THR A 680 -8.03 -27.12 -23.25
C THR A 680 -7.60 -28.07 -24.36
N ALA A 681 -7.86 -27.73 -25.62
CA ALA A 681 -7.46 -28.56 -26.76
C ALA A 681 -5.93 -28.64 -26.94
N ALA A 682 -5.20 -27.56 -26.67
CA ALA A 682 -3.76 -27.49 -26.86
C ALA A 682 -2.96 -28.11 -25.71
N TYR A 683 -3.40 -27.88 -24.46
CA TYR A 683 -2.55 -28.14 -23.29
C TYR A 683 -3.10 -29.21 -22.33
N ARG A 684 -4.35 -29.68 -22.49
CA ARG A 684 -4.89 -30.76 -21.64
C ARG A 684 -4.85 -32.10 -22.35
N ALA A 685 -4.15 -33.07 -21.76
CA ALA A 685 -4.14 -34.45 -22.22
C ALA A 685 -5.46 -35.18 -21.88
N PRO A 686 -5.79 -36.30 -22.57
CA PRO A 686 -7.00 -37.07 -22.30
C PRO A 686 -7.12 -37.58 -20.86
N ASP A 687 -6.00 -37.84 -20.18
CA ASP A 687 -5.96 -38.30 -18.78
C ASP A 687 -6.14 -37.17 -17.75
N GLY A 688 -6.30 -35.92 -18.20
CA GLY A 688 -6.46 -34.74 -17.37
C GLY A 688 -5.17 -33.99 -17.05
N SER A 689 -4.00 -34.51 -17.43
CA SER A 689 -2.72 -33.84 -17.21
C SER A 689 -2.65 -32.55 -18.03
N ILE A 690 -2.06 -31.50 -17.46
CA ILE A 690 -1.77 -30.25 -18.18
C ILE A 690 -0.32 -30.30 -18.67
N HIS A 691 -0.05 -29.82 -19.88
CA HIS A 691 1.29 -29.75 -20.48
C HIS A 691 2.31 -29.15 -19.50
N THR A 692 3.53 -29.71 -19.47
CA THR A 692 4.60 -29.56 -18.45
C THR A 692 4.33 -30.16 -17.06
N GLY A 693 3.08 -30.24 -16.62
CA GLY A 693 2.70 -30.89 -15.36
C GLY A 693 3.23 -30.22 -14.09
N SER A 694 3.70 -28.96 -14.16
CA SER A 694 4.11 -28.18 -12.98
C SER A 694 2.91 -27.85 -12.07
N GLN A 695 3.17 -27.52 -10.80
CA GLN A 695 2.09 -27.07 -9.92
C GLN A 695 1.41 -25.80 -10.44
N THR A 696 2.20 -24.91 -11.07
CA THR A 696 1.73 -23.62 -11.60
C THR A 696 0.71 -23.80 -12.70
N VAL A 697 0.96 -24.67 -13.69
CA VAL A 697 0.02 -24.88 -14.79
C VAL A 697 -1.30 -25.49 -14.32
N TYR A 698 -1.27 -26.38 -13.33
CA TYR A 698 -2.49 -26.91 -12.72
C TYR A 698 -3.24 -25.84 -11.92
N ALA A 699 -2.52 -25.07 -11.09
CA ALA A 699 -3.10 -24.00 -10.28
C ALA A 699 -3.79 -22.96 -11.16
N MET A 700 -3.14 -22.50 -12.23
CA MET A 700 -3.73 -21.52 -13.14
C MET A 700 -4.88 -22.12 -13.95
N ALA A 701 -4.75 -23.34 -14.49
CA ALA A 701 -5.81 -23.96 -15.28
C ALA A 701 -7.11 -24.15 -14.50
N LEU A 702 -7.02 -24.57 -13.23
CA LEU A 702 -8.16 -24.78 -12.36
C LEU A 702 -8.65 -23.47 -11.72
N GLY A 703 -7.73 -22.64 -11.23
CA GLY A 703 -8.00 -21.40 -10.50
C GLY A 703 -8.55 -20.27 -11.37
N MET A 704 -8.09 -20.14 -12.61
CA MET A 704 -8.64 -19.20 -13.61
C MET A 704 -9.84 -19.77 -14.38
N GLY A 705 -10.25 -21.02 -14.07
CA GLY A 705 -11.40 -21.66 -14.68
C GLY A 705 -11.24 -21.91 -16.18
N LEU A 706 -10.05 -22.34 -16.63
CA LEU A 706 -9.79 -22.62 -18.04
C LEU A 706 -10.46 -23.92 -18.51
N ILE A 707 -10.58 -24.91 -17.62
CA ILE A 707 -11.27 -26.17 -17.88
C ILE A 707 -12.74 -26.05 -17.44
N VAL A 708 -13.64 -25.94 -18.42
CA VAL A 708 -15.07 -25.64 -18.19
C VAL A 708 -15.90 -26.91 -18.04
N GLU A 709 -15.57 -27.97 -18.79
CA GLU A 709 -16.33 -29.22 -18.77
C GLU A 709 -16.14 -29.95 -17.41
N PRO A 710 -17.22 -30.23 -16.65
CA PRO A 710 -17.11 -30.75 -15.29
C PRO A 710 -16.30 -32.04 -15.17
N ALA A 711 -16.53 -33.02 -16.06
CA ALA A 711 -15.81 -34.29 -16.02
C ALA A 711 -14.31 -34.11 -16.33
N GLN A 712 -13.98 -33.20 -17.26
CA GLN A 712 -12.60 -32.90 -17.59
C GLN A 712 -11.89 -32.18 -16.43
N ARG A 713 -12.61 -31.25 -15.78
CA ARG A 713 -12.14 -30.51 -14.61
C ARG A 713 -11.86 -31.44 -13.44
N GLU A 714 -12.73 -32.42 -13.18
CA GLU A 714 -12.54 -33.42 -12.13
C GLU A 714 -11.28 -34.29 -12.38
N GLN A 715 -11.08 -34.76 -13.61
CA GLN A 715 -9.87 -35.49 -13.99
C GLN A 715 -8.59 -34.66 -13.82
N THR A 716 -8.62 -33.39 -14.24
CA THR A 716 -7.49 -32.47 -14.05
C THR A 716 -7.25 -32.16 -12.57
N ALA A 717 -8.31 -32.05 -11.77
CA ALA A 717 -8.22 -31.89 -10.32
C ALA A 717 -7.54 -33.11 -9.66
N ALA A 718 -7.86 -34.33 -10.10
CA ALA A 718 -7.19 -35.53 -9.62
C ALA A 718 -5.68 -35.51 -9.94
N LYS A 719 -5.30 -35.09 -11.15
CA LYS A 719 -3.89 -34.94 -11.55
C LYS A 719 -3.14 -33.89 -10.74
N PHE A 720 -3.80 -32.78 -10.42
CA PHE A 720 -3.21 -31.76 -9.55
C PHE A 720 -2.96 -32.29 -8.13
N VAL A 721 -3.91 -33.05 -7.57
CA VAL A 721 -3.75 -33.70 -6.26
C VAL A 721 -2.62 -34.74 -6.28
N GLU A 722 -2.52 -35.55 -7.36
CA GLU A 722 -1.41 -36.49 -7.57
C GLU A 722 -0.05 -35.76 -7.60
N LYS A 723 0.05 -34.64 -8.33
CA LYS A 723 1.26 -33.82 -8.39
C LYS A 723 1.66 -33.28 -7.02
N LEU A 724 0.71 -32.74 -6.25
CA LEU A 724 0.98 -32.29 -4.89
C LEU A 724 1.43 -33.44 -3.98
N ALA A 725 0.83 -34.62 -4.10
CA ALA A 725 1.26 -35.79 -3.34
C ALA A 725 2.70 -36.23 -3.70
N ALA A 726 3.05 -36.19 -4.99
CA ALA A 726 4.40 -36.50 -5.46
C ALA A 726 5.46 -35.50 -4.96
N ASP A 727 5.05 -34.24 -4.71
CA ASP A 727 5.89 -33.21 -4.09
C ASP A 727 5.78 -33.18 -2.56
N ASN A 728 5.38 -34.30 -1.93
CA ASN A 728 5.19 -34.42 -0.48
C ASN A 728 4.29 -33.33 0.13
N HIS A 729 3.34 -32.85 -0.65
CA HIS A 729 2.46 -31.73 -0.33
C HIS A 729 3.23 -30.46 0.09
N HIS A 730 4.29 -30.13 -0.64
CA HIS A 730 4.98 -28.84 -0.55
C HIS A 730 4.76 -28.04 -1.82
N LEU A 731 4.75 -26.72 -1.67
CA LEU A 731 4.63 -25.81 -2.81
C LEU A 731 5.89 -25.88 -3.67
N LYS A 732 5.73 -25.73 -4.98
CA LYS A 732 6.83 -25.54 -5.93
C LYS A 732 6.61 -24.36 -6.88
N THR A 733 5.55 -23.58 -6.64
CA THR A 733 5.17 -22.43 -7.44
C THR A 733 6.11 -21.24 -7.24
N GLY A 734 6.30 -20.47 -8.30
CA GLY A 734 6.95 -19.17 -8.31
C GLY A 734 5.96 -18.02 -8.15
N PHE A 735 6.30 -16.83 -8.64
CA PHE A 735 5.52 -15.60 -8.46
C PHE A 735 4.11 -15.68 -9.07
N LEU A 736 3.99 -16.23 -10.28
CA LEU A 736 2.74 -16.28 -11.02
C LEU A 736 1.84 -17.43 -10.55
N GLY A 737 2.43 -18.57 -10.16
CA GLY A 737 1.66 -19.73 -9.68
C GLY A 737 1.15 -19.60 -8.25
N THR A 738 1.94 -18.99 -7.35
CA THR A 738 1.63 -18.93 -5.91
C THR A 738 0.28 -18.28 -5.59
N PRO A 739 -0.12 -17.13 -6.21
CA PRO A 739 -1.43 -16.52 -5.98
C PRO A 739 -2.60 -17.43 -6.33
N TRP A 740 -2.41 -18.42 -7.21
CA TRP A 740 -3.47 -19.32 -7.68
C TRP A 740 -3.46 -20.69 -7.01
N LEU A 741 -2.38 -21.05 -6.29
CA LEU A 741 -2.20 -22.37 -5.69
C LEU A 741 -3.34 -22.74 -4.72
N LEU A 742 -3.59 -21.91 -3.70
CA LEU A 742 -4.66 -22.17 -2.72
C LEU A 742 -6.06 -21.93 -3.30
N PRO A 743 -6.32 -20.85 -4.09
CA PRO A 743 -7.60 -20.70 -4.79
C PRO A 743 -7.97 -21.89 -5.66
N ALA A 744 -7.02 -22.47 -6.40
CA ALA A 744 -7.27 -23.65 -7.22
C ALA A 744 -7.75 -24.84 -6.37
N LEU A 745 -7.09 -25.10 -5.23
CA LEU A 745 -7.47 -26.17 -4.30
C LEU A 745 -8.86 -25.97 -3.71
N THR A 746 -9.15 -24.76 -3.23
CA THR A 746 -10.51 -24.44 -2.74
C THR A 746 -11.55 -24.58 -3.85
N SER A 747 -11.24 -24.19 -5.09
CA SER A 747 -12.16 -24.29 -6.23
C SER A 747 -12.48 -25.73 -6.68
N ILE A 748 -11.71 -26.72 -6.21
CA ILE A 748 -11.96 -28.15 -6.43
C ILE A 748 -12.39 -28.87 -5.13
N GLY A 749 -12.74 -28.12 -4.09
CA GLY A 749 -13.23 -28.66 -2.82
C GLY A 749 -12.15 -29.27 -1.92
N ARG A 750 -10.88 -28.95 -2.15
CA ARG A 750 -9.73 -29.45 -1.37
C ARG A 750 -9.16 -28.41 -0.41
N ASP A 751 -10.05 -27.82 0.39
CA ASP A 751 -9.66 -26.91 1.48
C ASP A 751 -8.70 -27.57 2.48
N ASP A 752 -8.80 -28.89 2.65
CA ASP A 752 -7.89 -29.70 3.46
C ASP A 752 -6.43 -29.62 2.97
N LEU A 753 -6.21 -29.68 1.64
CA LEU A 753 -4.88 -29.54 1.06
C LEU A 753 -4.40 -28.09 1.05
N ALA A 754 -5.30 -27.13 0.83
CA ALA A 754 -4.95 -25.72 0.92
C ALA A 754 -4.43 -25.38 2.32
N MET A 755 -5.15 -25.84 3.36
CA MET A 755 -4.73 -25.69 4.74
C MET A 755 -3.44 -26.46 5.06
N ARG A 756 -3.26 -27.66 4.50
CA ARG A 756 -2.02 -28.42 4.67
C ARG A 756 -0.81 -27.63 4.16
N LEU A 757 -0.86 -27.11 2.93
CA LEU A 757 0.23 -26.32 2.35
C LEU A 757 0.50 -25.05 3.17
N LEU A 758 -0.56 -24.36 3.60
CA LEU A 758 -0.45 -23.13 4.38
C LEU A 758 0.18 -23.35 5.76
N LEU A 759 0.01 -24.55 6.34
CA LEU A 759 0.49 -24.91 7.68
C LEU A 759 1.82 -25.67 7.69
N ASN A 760 2.42 -25.98 6.53
CA ASN A 760 3.77 -26.54 6.51
C ASN A 760 4.77 -25.58 7.16
N GLU A 761 5.70 -26.13 7.94
CA GLU A 761 6.76 -25.37 8.62
C GLU A 761 8.18 -25.73 8.14
N ASP A 762 8.31 -26.77 7.31
CA ASP A 762 9.54 -27.19 6.65
C ASP A 762 9.64 -26.67 5.21
N TYR A 763 10.86 -26.71 4.66
CA TYR A 763 11.15 -26.13 3.35
C TYR A 763 10.56 -26.99 2.21
N PRO A 764 9.98 -26.38 1.17
CA PRO A 764 9.61 -24.96 1.01
C PRO A 764 8.19 -24.66 1.55
N SER A 765 8.04 -23.60 2.35
CA SER A 765 6.74 -23.13 2.83
C SER A 765 6.80 -21.71 3.42
N TRP A 766 5.65 -21.05 3.55
CA TRP A 766 5.55 -19.81 4.33
C TRP A 766 5.90 -20.02 5.81
N GLY A 767 5.50 -21.15 6.39
CA GLY A 767 5.82 -21.46 7.79
C GLY A 767 7.30 -21.68 8.01
N PHE A 768 8.04 -22.16 7.01
CA PHE A 768 9.50 -22.22 7.05
C PHE A 768 10.14 -20.83 7.18
N GLU A 769 9.70 -19.82 6.41
CA GLU A 769 10.18 -18.44 6.58
C GLU A 769 9.95 -17.93 8.00
N VAL A 770 8.72 -18.11 8.52
CA VAL A 770 8.34 -17.70 9.88
C VAL A 770 9.20 -18.41 10.93
N ARG A 771 9.37 -19.73 10.80
CA ARG A 771 10.19 -20.55 11.71
C ARG A 771 11.66 -20.12 11.70
N MET A 772 12.15 -19.68 10.54
CA MET A 772 13.51 -19.16 10.39
C MET A 772 13.66 -17.71 10.89
N GLY A 773 12.62 -17.11 11.45
CA GLY A 773 12.66 -15.79 12.09
C GLY A 773 12.31 -14.62 11.18
N ALA A 774 11.71 -14.88 10.01
CA ALA A 774 11.27 -13.84 9.09
C ALA A 774 10.25 -12.91 9.76
N THR A 775 10.44 -11.60 9.53
CA THR A 775 9.49 -10.54 9.97
C THR A 775 8.89 -9.78 8.79
N THR A 776 9.23 -10.21 7.57
CA THR A 776 8.78 -9.75 6.25
C THR A 776 8.73 -10.97 5.34
N MET A 777 8.10 -10.85 4.17
CA MET A 777 8.14 -11.90 3.14
C MET A 777 9.50 -11.89 2.43
N TRP A 778 10.03 -13.06 2.09
CA TRP A 778 11.32 -13.17 1.39
C TRP A 778 11.16 -13.20 -0.13
N GLU A 779 12.24 -12.88 -0.86
CA GLU A 779 12.26 -12.97 -2.33
C GLU A 779 12.27 -14.41 -2.83
N ARG A 780 12.92 -15.32 -2.08
CA ARG A 780 13.01 -16.74 -2.40
C ARG A 780 12.52 -17.58 -1.23
N TRP A 781 11.92 -18.73 -1.55
CA TRP A 781 11.62 -19.77 -0.56
C TRP A 781 12.86 -20.26 0.22
N ASN A 782 14.05 -20.12 -0.37
CA ASN A 782 15.34 -20.49 0.23
C ASN A 782 16.25 -19.29 0.48
N THR A 783 15.70 -18.09 0.73
CA THR A 783 16.52 -16.91 1.07
C THR A 783 17.45 -17.17 2.24
N ILE A 784 16.98 -17.95 3.22
CA ILE A 784 17.82 -18.70 4.15
C ILE A 784 17.57 -20.18 3.91
N ARG A 785 18.64 -20.97 3.77
CA ARG A 785 18.57 -22.43 3.58
C ARG A 785 18.34 -23.12 4.92
N ALA A 786 17.91 -24.39 4.88
CA ALA A 786 17.60 -25.16 6.10
C ALA A 786 18.80 -25.35 7.05
N ASP A 787 20.03 -25.22 6.55
CA ASP A 787 21.26 -25.25 7.34
C ASP A 787 21.59 -23.88 8.00
N GLY A 788 20.79 -22.85 7.75
CA GLY A 788 20.95 -21.50 8.31
C GLY A 788 21.84 -20.57 7.48
N GLU A 789 22.43 -21.07 6.40
CA GLU A 789 23.23 -20.27 5.47
C GLU A 789 22.33 -19.50 4.48
N PHE A 790 22.84 -18.41 3.93
CA PHE A 790 22.10 -17.61 2.96
C PHE A 790 22.01 -18.28 1.58
N GLY A 791 20.92 -17.98 0.87
CA GLY A 791 20.71 -18.38 -0.53
C GLY A 791 21.60 -17.61 -1.53
N PRO A 792 21.38 -17.78 -2.84
CA PRO A 792 22.20 -17.17 -3.90
C PRO A 792 22.24 -15.63 -3.84
N VAL A 793 23.40 -15.07 -3.50
CA VAL A 793 23.59 -13.66 -3.12
C VAL A 793 23.30 -12.66 -4.24
N ASP A 794 23.42 -13.06 -5.50
CA ASP A 794 23.19 -12.22 -6.67
C ASP A 794 21.76 -11.64 -6.73
N MET A 795 20.79 -12.34 -6.12
CA MET A 795 19.40 -11.90 -5.99
C MET A 795 18.76 -12.58 -4.76
N ASN A 796 18.93 -11.98 -3.56
CA ASN A 796 18.42 -12.53 -2.30
C ASN A 796 17.95 -11.48 -1.26
N SER A 797 16.82 -10.83 -1.52
CA SER A 797 16.17 -9.90 -0.58
C SER A 797 15.39 -10.63 0.52
N PHE A 798 15.44 -10.10 1.74
CA PHE A 798 14.63 -10.56 2.87
C PHE A 798 13.31 -9.78 3.01
N ASN A 799 13.02 -8.89 2.07
CA ASN A 799 11.82 -8.07 2.07
C ASN A 799 11.28 -7.88 0.65
N HIS A 800 10.36 -8.76 0.26
CA HIS A 800 9.79 -8.82 -1.08
C HIS A 800 8.35 -9.35 -1.00
N TYR A 801 7.35 -8.58 -1.41
CA TYR A 801 5.95 -8.90 -1.07
C TYR A 801 5.28 -9.96 -1.94
N ALA A 802 5.90 -10.42 -3.04
CA ALA A 802 5.25 -11.27 -4.04
C ALA A 802 4.59 -12.53 -3.43
N TYR A 803 5.32 -13.31 -2.61
CA TYR A 803 4.77 -14.49 -1.94
C TYR A 803 3.78 -14.17 -0.82
N GLY A 804 3.67 -12.90 -0.43
CA GLY A 804 2.60 -12.39 0.43
C GLY A 804 1.23 -12.35 -0.25
N ALA A 805 1.15 -12.63 -1.55
CA ALA A 805 -0.13 -12.73 -2.29
C ALA A 805 -1.11 -13.76 -1.69
N VAL A 806 -0.62 -14.72 -0.90
CA VAL A 806 -1.45 -15.65 -0.11
C VAL A 806 -2.42 -14.94 0.84
N GLY A 807 -2.13 -13.68 1.22
CA GLY A 807 -2.98 -12.86 2.07
C GLY A 807 -4.40 -12.71 1.55
N ASP A 808 -4.61 -12.58 0.23
CA ASP A 808 -5.94 -12.48 -0.37
C ASP A 808 -6.80 -13.72 -0.05
N TRP A 809 -6.21 -14.92 -0.19
CA TRP A 809 -6.88 -16.18 0.16
C TRP A 809 -7.14 -16.26 1.68
N MET A 810 -6.19 -15.85 2.52
CA MET A 810 -6.38 -15.86 3.99
C MET A 810 -7.53 -14.95 4.42
N PHE A 811 -7.64 -13.74 3.86
CA PHE A 811 -8.78 -12.85 4.13
C PHE A 811 -10.11 -13.45 3.65
N ALA A 812 -10.10 -14.05 2.45
CA ALA A 812 -11.29 -14.62 1.83
C ALA A 812 -11.81 -15.89 2.53
N HIS A 813 -10.91 -16.74 3.05
CA HIS A 813 -11.25 -18.07 3.53
C HIS A 813 -11.07 -18.26 5.04
N LEU A 814 -10.01 -17.73 5.65
CA LEU A 814 -9.86 -17.78 7.11
C LEU A 814 -10.65 -16.66 7.78
N GLY A 815 -10.52 -15.44 7.25
CA GLY A 815 -11.35 -14.30 7.63
C GLY A 815 -12.79 -14.39 7.12
N GLY A 816 -13.00 -15.16 6.04
CA GLY A 816 -14.31 -15.42 5.46
C GLY A 816 -14.86 -14.31 4.56
N LEU A 817 -14.13 -13.22 4.28
CA LEU A 817 -14.67 -12.06 3.55
C LEU A 817 -14.38 -12.15 2.04
N GLN A 818 -15.33 -12.70 1.27
CA GLN A 818 -15.19 -12.93 -0.17
C GLN A 818 -15.92 -11.86 -1.00
N ILE A 819 -15.20 -11.25 -1.95
CA ILE A 819 -15.76 -10.23 -2.85
C ILE A 819 -16.60 -10.92 -3.93
N VAL A 820 -17.92 -10.76 -3.88
CA VAL A 820 -18.80 -11.24 -4.97
C VAL A 820 -18.96 -10.14 -6.02
N GLU A 821 -19.30 -8.93 -5.58
CA GLU A 821 -19.33 -7.74 -6.43
C GLU A 821 -18.28 -6.72 -5.96
N PRO A 822 -17.71 -5.92 -6.88
CA PRO A 822 -16.71 -4.90 -6.58
C PRO A 822 -17.07 -4.01 -5.38
N GLY A 823 -16.08 -3.73 -4.53
CA GLY A 823 -16.24 -2.91 -3.34
C GLY A 823 -17.05 -3.57 -2.21
N TYR A 824 -17.27 -4.89 -2.29
CA TYR A 824 -18.12 -5.64 -1.36
C TYR A 824 -19.59 -5.19 -1.41
N ARG A 825 -20.07 -4.69 -2.57
CA ARG A 825 -21.50 -4.37 -2.76
C ARG A 825 -22.39 -5.59 -2.47
N ARG A 826 -21.94 -6.75 -2.93
CA ARG A 826 -22.35 -8.06 -2.47
C ARG A 826 -21.12 -8.81 -1.97
N VAL A 827 -21.21 -9.36 -0.77
CA VAL A 827 -20.15 -10.14 -0.12
C VAL A 827 -20.64 -11.56 0.14
N ARG A 828 -19.72 -12.52 0.12
CA ARG A 828 -19.97 -13.86 0.68
C ARG A 828 -19.11 -14.02 1.92
N ILE A 829 -19.75 -14.34 3.03
CA ILE A 829 -19.14 -14.47 4.36
C ILE A 829 -19.09 -15.96 4.70
N ALA A 830 -17.96 -16.59 4.41
CA ALA A 830 -17.82 -18.06 4.44
C ALA A 830 -16.48 -18.50 5.04
N PRO A 831 -16.28 -18.33 6.36
CA PRO A 831 -15.03 -18.73 7.02
C PRO A 831 -14.85 -20.26 7.06
N LEU A 832 -13.61 -20.72 6.90
CA LEU A 832 -13.16 -22.09 7.14
C LEU A 832 -12.99 -22.35 8.64
N VAL A 833 -14.10 -22.42 9.35
CA VAL A 833 -14.16 -22.60 10.81
C VAL A 833 -13.46 -23.90 11.24
N GLY A 834 -12.58 -23.81 12.24
CA GLY A 834 -11.93 -24.98 12.86
C GLY A 834 -10.85 -25.66 12.01
N ALA A 835 -10.66 -25.23 10.76
CA ALA A 835 -9.73 -25.84 9.84
C ALA A 835 -8.28 -25.64 10.35
N GLY A 836 -7.48 -26.71 10.32
CA GLY A 836 -6.08 -26.63 10.73
C GLY A 836 -5.83 -26.32 12.20
N GLY A 837 -6.82 -26.55 13.07
CA GLY A 837 -6.72 -26.23 14.50
C GLY A 837 -6.85 -24.74 14.83
N ILE A 838 -7.39 -23.94 13.92
CA ILE A 838 -7.71 -22.54 14.16
C ILE A 838 -9.07 -22.47 14.84
N ASP A 839 -9.09 -22.06 16.11
CA ASP A 839 -10.33 -21.98 16.89
C ASP A 839 -10.90 -20.55 16.97
N ARG A 840 -10.19 -19.54 16.48
CA ARG A 840 -10.67 -18.16 16.43
C ARG A 840 -10.02 -17.35 15.31
N ALA A 841 -10.83 -16.54 14.62
CA ALA A 841 -10.34 -15.51 13.73
C ALA A 841 -11.17 -14.22 13.84
N GLN A 842 -10.52 -13.09 13.61
CA GLN A 842 -11.14 -11.77 13.50
C GLN A 842 -10.69 -11.15 12.19
N CYS A 843 -11.64 -10.83 11.31
CA CYS A 843 -11.38 -10.21 10.02
C CYS A 843 -12.27 -8.99 9.84
N SER A 844 -11.68 -7.87 9.41
CA SER A 844 -12.43 -6.66 9.11
C SER A 844 -11.84 -5.93 7.91
N VAL A 845 -12.70 -5.26 7.14
CA VAL A 845 -12.32 -4.35 6.05
C VAL A 845 -13.21 -3.11 6.12
N ARG A 846 -12.59 -1.93 6.20
CA ARG A 846 -13.27 -0.64 5.99
C ARG A 846 -13.46 -0.41 4.51
N THR A 847 -14.59 -0.88 3.99
CA THR A 847 -15.00 -0.66 2.61
C THR A 847 -15.47 0.79 2.42
N PRO A 848 -15.62 1.29 1.18
CA PRO A 848 -16.23 2.59 0.95
C PRO A 848 -17.71 2.67 1.38
N TYR A 849 -18.38 1.54 1.59
CA TYR A 849 -19.73 1.47 2.16
C TYR A 849 -19.73 1.57 3.70
N GLY A 850 -18.61 1.28 4.37
CA GLY A 850 -18.49 1.19 5.82
C GLY A 850 -17.70 -0.04 6.28
N LEU A 851 -17.73 -0.32 7.58
CA LEU A 851 -17.08 -1.49 8.15
C LEU A 851 -17.82 -2.77 7.72
N LEU A 852 -17.09 -3.70 7.12
CA LEU A 852 -17.47 -5.09 6.91
C LEU A 852 -16.59 -5.94 7.85
N ALA A 853 -17.21 -6.76 8.69
CA ALA A 853 -16.46 -7.60 9.63
C ALA A 853 -17.05 -9.00 9.79
N CYS A 854 -16.18 -9.96 10.09
CA CYS A 854 -16.48 -11.34 10.40
C CYS A 854 -15.56 -11.79 11.53
N GLU A 855 -16.14 -12.18 12.65
CA GLU A 855 -15.44 -12.78 13.78
C GLU A 855 -16.07 -14.12 14.10
N TRP A 856 -15.24 -15.15 14.28
CA TRP A 856 -15.73 -16.45 14.72
C TRP A 856 -14.83 -17.06 15.79
N THR A 857 -15.46 -17.81 16.70
CA THR A 857 -14.78 -18.56 17.75
C THR A 857 -15.45 -19.92 17.93
N VAL A 858 -14.64 -20.97 17.99
CA VAL A 858 -15.02 -22.33 18.38
C VAL A 858 -14.60 -22.53 19.83
N SER A 859 -15.55 -22.85 20.71
CA SER A 859 -15.29 -23.15 22.12
C SER A 859 -16.06 -24.39 22.52
N GLY A 860 -15.34 -25.49 22.78
CA GLY A 860 -15.96 -26.79 23.04
C GLY A 860 -16.74 -27.27 21.82
N ASP A 861 -18.03 -27.52 21.98
CA ASP A 861 -18.95 -27.97 20.95
C ASP A 861 -19.77 -26.84 20.32
N ARG A 862 -19.36 -25.57 20.48
CA ARG A 862 -20.10 -24.40 20.01
C ARG A 862 -19.27 -23.47 19.13
N LEU A 863 -19.86 -23.05 18.03
CA LEU A 863 -19.41 -21.96 17.16
C LEU A 863 -20.19 -20.68 17.51
N ALA A 864 -19.49 -19.58 17.73
CA ALA A 864 -20.04 -18.23 17.72
C ALA A 864 -19.51 -17.49 16.49
N LEU A 865 -20.39 -16.82 15.74
CA LEU A 865 -20.08 -16.06 14.54
C LEU A 865 -20.75 -14.68 14.62
N THR A 866 -19.95 -13.61 14.58
CA THR A 866 -20.41 -12.22 14.54
C THR A 866 -20.11 -11.62 13.20
N VAL A 867 -21.08 -10.91 12.63
CA VAL A 867 -20.99 -10.33 11.28
C VAL A 867 -21.53 -8.91 11.27
N ASP A 868 -20.75 -7.97 10.72
CA ASP A 868 -21.16 -6.60 10.45
C ASP A 868 -21.22 -6.36 8.94
N ILE A 869 -22.38 -5.96 8.44
CA ILE A 869 -22.62 -5.67 7.01
C ILE A 869 -22.97 -4.18 6.85
N PRO A 870 -22.20 -3.40 6.07
CA PRO A 870 -22.44 -1.98 5.94
C PRO A 870 -23.76 -1.64 5.23
N VAL A 871 -24.31 -0.45 5.49
CA VAL A 871 -25.54 0.03 4.82
C VAL A 871 -25.37 0.02 3.31
N ASN A 872 -26.46 -0.29 2.60
CA ASN A 872 -26.49 -0.36 1.13
C ASN A 872 -25.66 -1.50 0.53
N THR A 873 -25.29 -2.52 1.32
CA THR A 873 -24.71 -3.78 0.84
C THR A 873 -25.51 -5.00 1.31
N SER A 874 -25.15 -6.18 0.80
CA SER A 874 -25.79 -7.45 1.15
C SER A 874 -24.78 -8.58 1.25
N ALA A 875 -25.10 -9.61 2.03
CA ALA A 875 -24.24 -10.77 2.23
C ALA A 875 -24.95 -12.11 1.99
N GLU A 876 -24.18 -13.07 1.50
CA GLU A 876 -24.45 -14.49 1.69
C GLU A 876 -23.60 -15.02 2.85
N ILE A 877 -24.20 -15.33 3.99
CA ILE A 877 -23.52 -15.80 5.20
C ILE A 877 -23.60 -17.32 5.23
N VAL A 878 -22.46 -18.00 5.30
CA VAL A 878 -22.35 -19.46 5.28
C VAL A 878 -21.89 -19.95 6.63
N ILE A 879 -22.74 -20.74 7.29
CA ILE A 879 -22.52 -21.24 8.64
C ILE A 879 -22.47 -22.77 8.57
N PRO A 880 -21.36 -23.42 8.96
CA PRO A 880 -21.30 -24.87 9.03
C PRO A 880 -22.23 -25.38 10.15
N ALA A 881 -23.11 -26.32 9.82
CA ALA A 881 -24.06 -26.92 10.76
C ALA A 881 -24.59 -28.26 10.23
N ALA A 882 -24.78 -29.23 11.12
CA ALA A 882 -25.41 -30.52 10.78
C ALA A 882 -26.93 -30.40 10.55
N ASP A 883 -27.55 -29.37 11.13
CA ASP A 883 -28.96 -29.07 11.04
C ASP A 883 -29.15 -27.54 10.98
N ALA A 884 -30.04 -27.07 10.10
CA ALA A 884 -30.36 -25.65 9.97
C ALA A 884 -31.00 -25.08 11.25
N ASP A 885 -31.84 -25.87 11.94
CA ASP A 885 -32.57 -25.42 13.14
C ASP A 885 -31.67 -25.33 14.39
N ALA A 886 -30.47 -25.89 14.30
CA ALA A 886 -29.43 -25.76 15.32
C ALA A 886 -28.69 -24.41 15.24
N VAL A 887 -28.80 -23.68 14.13
CA VAL A 887 -28.21 -22.35 13.99
C VAL A 887 -29.18 -21.30 14.53
N ARG A 888 -28.73 -20.50 15.48
CA ARG A 888 -29.56 -19.54 16.24
C ARG A 888 -28.97 -18.15 16.21
N GLU A 889 -29.82 -17.13 16.11
CA GLU A 889 -29.50 -15.76 16.52
C GLU A 889 -30.26 -15.49 17.83
N GLY A 890 -29.54 -15.41 18.95
CA GLY A 890 -30.15 -15.44 20.28
C GLY A 890 -31.00 -16.70 20.49
N ASN A 891 -32.30 -16.53 20.74
CA ASN A 891 -33.26 -17.63 20.89
C ASN A 891 -34.01 -17.99 19.59
N THR A 892 -33.79 -17.23 18.51
CA THR A 892 -34.53 -17.37 17.25
C THR A 892 -33.75 -18.27 16.29
N PRO A 893 -34.41 -19.19 15.54
CA PRO A 893 -33.77 -19.85 14.41
C PRO A 893 -33.18 -18.84 13.44
N ALA A 894 -31.93 -19.02 13.01
CA ALA A 894 -31.24 -18.02 12.18
C ALA A 894 -31.95 -17.76 10.83
N THR A 895 -32.74 -18.71 10.34
CA THR A 895 -33.61 -18.57 9.15
C THR A 895 -34.74 -17.55 9.33
N HIS A 896 -35.11 -17.22 10.58
CA HIS A 896 -36.15 -16.26 10.94
C HIS A 896 -35.58 -14.99 11.60
N ALA A 897 -34.26 -14.84 11.61
CA ALA A 897 -33.57 -13.65 12.13
C ALA A 897 -34.01 -12.37 11.38
N ALA A 898 -34.14 -11.26 12.10
CA ALA A 898 -34.49 -9.98 11.48
C ALA A 898 -33.40 -9.57 10.48
N GLY A 899 -33.79 -9.14 9.27
CA GLY A 899 -32.84 -8.77 8.21
C GLY A 899 -32.36 -9.93 7.32
N VAL A 900 -32.66 -11.18 7.69
CA VAL A 900 -32.50 -12.35 6.81
C VAL A 900 -33.68 -12.42 5.85
N THR A 901 -33.38 -12.53 4.55
CA THR A 901 -34.37 -12.49 3.45
C THR A 901 -34.50 -13.82 2.71
N GLY A 902 -33.63 -14.79 3.00
CA GLY A 902 -33.75 -16.15 2.48
C GLY A 902 -32.68 -17.07 3.03
N SER A 903 -32.90 -18.37 2.89
CA SER A 903 -31.95 -19.38 3.35
C SER A 903 -31.95 -20.61 2.47
N THR A 904 -30.81 -21.29 2.38
CA THR A 904 -30.68 -22.64 1.82
C THR A 904 -29.84 -23.49 2.76
N PHE A 905 -30.20 -24.78 2.89
CA PHE A 905 -29.43 -25.73 3.68
C PHE A 905 -29.04 -26.92 2.80
N GLY A 906 -27.77 -27.32 2.86
CA GLY A 906 -27.25 -28.44 2.09
C GLY A 906 -25.75 -28.63 2.32
N GLY A 907 -25.26 -29.87 2.19
CA GLY A 907 -23.84 -30.18 2.35
C GLY A 907 -23.27 -29.82 3.73
N GLY A 908 -24.09 -29.90 4.79
CA GLY A 908 -23.67 -29.56 6.16
C GLY A 908 -23.45 -28.06 6.39
N ARG A 909 -24.08 -27.19 5.59
CA ARG A 909 -23.96 -25.73 5.69
C ARG A 909 -25.33 -25.07 5.54
N LEU A 910 -25.59 -24.08 6.39
CA LEU A 910 -26.69 -23.13 6.25
C LEU A 910 -26.17 -21.87 5.55
N THR A 911 -26.75 -21.52 4.42
CA THR A 911 -26.48 -20.24 3.74
C THR A 911 -27.65 -19.29 3.95
N LEU A 912 -27.40 -18.11 4.51
CA LEU A 912 -28.38 -17.06 4.74
C LEU A 912 -28.12 -15.89 3.79
N ARG A 913 -29.18 -15.33 3.19
CA ARG A 913 -29.13 -14.04 2.51
C ARG A 913 -29.56 -12.97 3.50
N ALA A 914 -28.70 -11.98 3.73
CA ALA A 914 -28.95 -10.90 4.69
C ALA A 914 -28.58 -9.54 4.11
N GLY A 915 -29.31 -8.50 4.51
CA GLY A 915 -28.95 -7.10 4.22
C GLY A 915 -27.98 -6.53 5.25
N SER A 916 -27.76 -5.22 5.19
CA SER A 916 -26.95 -4.48 6.17
C SER A 916 -27.37 -4.72 7.63
N GLY A 917 -26.43 -4.57 8.56
CA GLY A 917 -26.67 -4.70 10.00
C GLY A 917 -25.63 -5.55 10.71
N HIS A 918 -25.82 -5.65 12.02
CA HIS A 918 -25.03 -6.47 12.93
C HIS A 918 -25.79 -7.77 13.25
N TYR A 919 -25.13 -8.92 13.13
CA TYR A 919 -25.71 -10.25 13.33
C TYR A 919 -24.80 -11.10 14.21
N GLU A 920 -25.39 -11.84 15.15
CA GLU A 920 -24.68 -12.76 16.04
C GLU A 920 -25.31 -14.15 15.95
N PHE A 921 -24.59 -15.10 15.37
CA PHE A 921 -25.04 -16.48 15.21
C PHE A 921 -24.31 -17.41 16.17
N SER A 922 -25.03 -18.42 16.64
CA SER A 922 -24.47 -19.56 17.34
C SER A 922 -24.91 -20.86 16.67
N ALA A 923 -24.02 -21.83 16.63
CA ALA A 923 -24.30 -23.17 16.11
C ALA A 923 -23.51 -24.21 16.92
N PRO A 924 -23.91 -25.49 16.92
CA PRO A 924 -22.99 -26.56 17.28
C PRO A 924 -21.73 -26.47 16.41
N ALA A 925 -20.56 -26.61 17.02
CA ALA A 925 -19.30 -26.61 16.31
C ALA A 925 -19.30 -27.76 15.29
N PRO A 926 -18.75 -27.54 14.08
CA PRO A 926 -18.54 -28.63 13.15
C PRO A 926 -17.67 -29.69 13.83
N ALA A 927 -18.01 -30.97 13.67
CA ALA A 927 -17.16 -32.06 14.14
C ALA A 927 -15.76 -31.86 13.55
N ALA A 928 -14.73 -31.87 14.40
CA ALA A 928 -13.35 -31.71 13.94
C ALA A 928 -13.12 -32.68 12.77
N ALA A 929 -12.82 -32.15 11.58
CA ALA A 929 -12.41 -33.00 10.47
C ALA A 929 -11.28 -33.88 10.99
N ALA A 930 -11.43 -35.20 10.89
CA ALA A 930 -10.49 -36.17 11.44
C ALA A 930 -9.10 -35.96 10.81
N GLY A 931 -8.29 -35.11 11.43
CA GLY A 931 -6.90 -34.89 11.08
C GLY A 931 -6.08 -36.05 11.64
N SER A 932 -5.22 -36.58 10.78
CA SER A 932 -4.17 -37.56 11.06
C SER A 932 -3.43 -37.28 12.38
N PRO A 933 -2.86 -38.30 13.03
CA PRO A 933 -2.35 -38.19 14.40
C PRO A 933 -1.34 -37.06 14.53
N ARG A 934 -1.45 -36.26 15.61
CA ARG A 934 -0.39 -35.34 16.05
C ARG A 934 0.95 -36.09 16.02
N PRO A 935 2.00 -35.58 15.35
CA PRO A 935 3.32 -36.16 15.49
C PRO A 935 3.74 -35.94 16.95
N THR A 936 3.83 -37.03 17.70
CA THR A 936 4.53 -37.06 18.97
C THR A 936 5.98 -36.74 18.68
N LEU A 937 6.46 -35.59 19.17
CA LEU A 937 7.87 -35.25 19.24
C LEU A 937 8.56 -36.26 20.17
N SER A 938 8.97 -37.41 19.64
CA SER A 938 10.01 -38.21 20.27
C SER A 938 11.36 -37.66 19.81
N GLY A 939 12.04 -36.96 20.69
CA GLY A 939 13.42 -36.56 20.47
C GLY A 939 14.34 -37.78 20.38
N SER A 940 15.24 -37.75 19.40
CA SER A 940 16.52 -38.46 19.48
C SER A 940 17.53 -37.78 18.55
N ARG A 941 18.49 -37.12 19.18
CA ARG A 941 19.86 -36.74 18.77
C ARG A 941 20.15 -36.38 17.33
#